data_AF-A0A635NCB7-F1
#
_entry.id   AF-A0A635NCB7-F1
#
_cell.length_a   1.000
_cell.length_b   1.000
_cell.length_c   1.000
_cell.angle_alpha   90.00
_cell.angle_beta   90.00
_cell.angle_gamma   90.00
#
_symmetry.space_group_name_H-M   'P 1'
#
loop_
_entity.id
_entity.type
_entity.pdbx_description
1 polymer ?
#
loop_
_entity_poly.entity_id
_entity_poly.type
_entity_poly.pdbx_seq_one_letter_code
_entity_poly.pdbx_strand_id
1 'polypeptide(L)'
;MPTLSLDSADDSGIAGDNITNVKTPGFTLNNIDTDVSRVIVEVMHNGIKQEVPLVQTGGQWRFAPTSDWADGDYILTVKVEDRAGNVKQSAPLTVTVDTHIAIDRIELVNDSGIPGDNLTNEARPHFQVTVPADVNGVRLSIDGGKTWFDATQSATSGVWDYTWLTNVANGPHTLMVEATDKAGNKTTQKLDFIIDTLLSEPTITLDSADDSAAGDNITNVKMPGFTLGNIDADVTKVVVTVAHDGKNQQIELIKNGGVWRFTPGAAWTDGDYTLTVKVEDKAGNTNYSAPLTVTIDTQTSIDRIELLNDTGIVGDNLTNEARPQFHITVPTDVNSVQLSLDGGINWVNATLTSDGVWEYIWPTDLVENTYTLTVKATDVAGNTATETLNFIIDTTLSTPTITLDSADDSGTANDNKTNVKTPGFIIGGIDSDVTQVVVQVMRDGHSEEVELTQTNGQWRFVPGSAWTDGDYTLTVTVKDEAGNIRHSAPLTVTIDTQIAIDHIELVNDSGIPNDNLTNNVRPHFQVTVPTDVNVVRLSIDGGKTWFNATQSATPGVWDYTWLADVGEGKHTLTVEATDKAGNKTTQQLDFIIDTLLSEPTIVLDNTDDSGTKGDNLTNVNKPTFLLGNIDADARYVTVEVQHGGTKEVLTATKDATGNWSVTPTGTWADGDYTLTVRVEDEAGNEKHSASLTVTVDTQITIDAIELVNDNGIPGDNMTNDAHPQFRVTVPGDVNEVSLSIDGGVTWVKATQSATPGVWNYTWPGTVPDGDYTLNVKATDNAGNTVTETLHFTIDTTLSVPVIVLNSADDTGVQGDNMTNSTQPTFALQHIDDDAVRVTVSVEHGGVTTTFDATKG
;
A
#
# COMPACT_ATOMS: atom_id res chain seq x y z
N MET A 1 -66.79 -136.11 66.54
CA MET A 1 -66.68 -134.84 67.29
C MET A 1 -67.46 -133.82 66.50
N PRO A 2 -68.36 -133.06 67.14
CA PRO A 2 -69.05 -131.96 66.46
C PRO A 2 -68.04 -130.96 65.88
N THR A 3 -68.36 -130.30 64.78
CA THR A 3 -67.59 -129.18 64.21
C THR A 3 -68.48 -127.97 63.93
N LEU A 4 -67.91 -126.76 64.01
CA LEU A 4 -68.59 -125.48 63.81
C LEU A 4 -67.75 -124.58 62.88
N SER A 5 -68.40 -123.89 61.95
CA SER A 5 -67.77 -122.89 61.06
C SER A 5 -68.69 -121.70 60.86
N LEU A 6 -68.11 -120.51 60.69
CA LEU A 6 -68.82 -119.32 60.21
C LEU A 6 -69.28 -119.56 58.77
N ASP A 7 -70.51 -119.16 58.44
CA ASP A 7 -71.05 -119.31 57.09
C ASP A 7 -70.30 -118.34 56.15
N SER A 8 -69.87 -118.83 54.98
CA SER A 8 -69.07 -118.03 54.03
C SER A 8 -69.78 -116.80 53.48
N ALA A 9 -71.10 -116.71 53.61
CA ALA A 9 -71.88 -115.53 53.24
C ALA A 9 -71.79 -114.41 54.29
N ASP A 10 -71.41 -114.78 55.52
CA ASP A 10 -71.30 -113.90 56.68
C ASP A 10 -69.85 -113.65 57.09
N ASP A 11 -68.87 -114.06 56.27
CA ASP A 11 -67.44 -113.80 56.45
C ASP A 11 -67.03 -112.67 55.49
N SER A 12 -67.20 -111.42 55.96
CA SER A 12 -67.12 -110.23 55.11
C SER A 12 -65.70 -109.65 55.08
N GLY A 13 -65.37 -108.97 53.98
CA GLY A 13 -64.01 -108.44 53.78
C GLY A 13 -63.06 -109.51 53.27
N ILE A 14 -62.17 -110.02 54.13
CA ILE A 14 -61.16 -111.01 53.73
C ILE A 14 -61.67 -112.44 53.97
N ALA A 15 -61.98 -113.15 52.90
CA ALA A 15 -62.49 -114.52 53.02
C ALA A 15 -61.54 -115.47 53.79
N GLY A 16 -62.10 -116.18 54.77
CA GLY A 16 -61.49 -117.19 55.61
C GLY A 16 -60.87 -116.68 56.91
N ASP A 17 -60.93 -115.37 57.18
CA ASP A 17 -60.32 -114.78 58.37
C ASP A 17 -61.21 -114.82 59.62
N ASN A 18 -62.50 -115.13 59.45
CA ASN A 18 -63.53 -115.13 60.50
C ASN A 18 -63.73 -113.75 61.12
N ILE A 19 -63.48 -112.68 60.36
CA ILE A 19 -63.85 -111.30 60.69
C ILE A 19 -65.08 -110.95 59.86
N THR A 20 -66.04 -110.28 60.48
CA THR A 20 -67.27 -109.93 59.79
C THR A 20 -67.84 -108.61 60.26
N ASN A 21 -68.46 -107.88 59.35
CA ASN A 21 -69.31 -106.74 59.64
C ASN A 21 -70.80 -107.13 59.72
N VAL A 22 -71.11 -108.42 59.59
CA VAL A 22 -72.45 -108.96 59.75
C VAL A 22 -72.74 -109.16 61.23
N LYS A 23 -73.71 -108.42 61.77
CA LYS A 23 -74.05 -108.45 63.19
C LYS A 23 -74.76 -109.72 63.67
N THR A 24 -75.35 -110.50 62.77
CA THR A 24 -75.99 -111.78 63.12
C THR A 24 -75.40 -112.91 62.28
N PRO A 25 -74.12 -113.26 62.47
CA PRO A 25 -73.45 -114.22 61.62
C PRO A 25 -74.09 -115.61 61.78
N GLY A 26 -74.32 -116.28 60.65
CA GLY A 26 -74.76 -117.66 60.59
C GLY A 26 -73.61 -118.62 60.81
N PHE A 27 -73.87 -119.71 61.51
CA PHE A 27 -72.93 -120.79 61.75
C PHE A 27 -73.53 -122.14 61.38
N THR A 28 -72.77 -122.92 60.62
CA THR A 28 -73.14 -124.29 60.27
C THR A 28 -72.42 -125.28 61.19
N LEU A 29 -73.21 -126.22 61.75
CA LEU A 29 -72.71 -127.30 62.59
C LEU A 29 -72.75 -128.63 61.84
N ASN A 30 -71.66 -129.38 61.90
CA ASN A 30 -71.52 -130.68 61.23
C ASN A 30 -71.06 -131.78 62.19
N ASN A 31 -71.11 -133.05 61.74
CA ASN A 31 -70.66 -134.24 62.47
C ASN A 31 -71.38 -134.50 63.82
N ILE A 32 -72.70 -134.33 63.83
CA ILE A 32 -73.59 -134.65 64.96
C ILE A 32 -74.19 -136.05 64.72
N ASP A 33 -74.07 -136.96 65.69
CA ASP A 33 -74.59 -138.35 65.59
C ASP A 33 -76.12 -138.39 65.67
N THR A 34 -76.72 -139.43 65.08
CA THR A 34 -78.18 -139.60 64.96
C THR A 34 -78.87 -140.01 66.26
N ASP A 35 -78.13 -140.56 67.22
CA ASP A 35 -78.64 -140.96 68.54
C ASP A 35 -78.53 -139.86 69.61
N VAL A 36 -78.08 -138.66 69.21
CA VAL A 36 -77.98 -137.48 70.07
C VAL A 36 -79.37 -137.02 70.53
N SER A 37 -79.54 -136.85 71.83
CA SER A 37 -80.77 -136.37 72.46
C SER A 37 -80.81 -134.84 72.61
N ARG A 38 -79.64 -134.18 72.67
CA ARG A 38 -79.53 -132.72 72.83
C ARG A 38 -78.27 -132.16 72.15
N VAL A 39 -78.42 -131.06 71.39
CA VAL A 39 -77.32 -130.27 70.80
C VAL A 39 -77.40 -128.84 71.30
N ILE A 40 -76.28 -128.30 71.77
CA ILE A 40 -76.17 -126.96 72.36
C ILE A 40 -74.98 -126.24 71.70
N VAL A 41 -75.14 -124.95 71.38
CA VAL A 41 -74.00 -124.07 71.09
C VAL A 41 -73.74 -123.22 72.32
N GLU A 42 -72.51 -123.28 72.77
CA GLU A 42 -71.98 -122.46 73.83
C GLU A 42 -71.29 -121.25 73.20
N VAL A 43 -71.88 -120.07 73.37
CA VAL A 43 -71.29 -118.81 72.91
C VAL A 43 -70.67 -118.11 74.10
N MET A 44 -69.40 -117.76 73.97
CA MET A 44 -68.67 -116.97 74.93
C MET A 44 -68.27 -115.64 74.30
N HIS A 45 -68.72 -114.56 74.92
CA HIS A 45 -68.35 -113.19 74.54
C HIS A 45 -68.07 -112.39 75.81
N ASN A 46 -66.94 -111.71 75.85
CA ASN A 46 -66.48 -110.94 77.02
C ASN A 46 -66.54 -111.74 78.34
N GLY A 47 -66.22 -113.04 78.28
CA GLY A 47 -66.21 -113.95 79.44
C GLY A 47 -67.58 -114.42 79.93
N ILE A 48 -68.69 -113.93 79.35
CA ILE A 48 -70.04 -114.43 79.65
C ILE A 48 -70.34 -115.62 78.74
N LYS A 49 -70.76 -116.73 79.35
CA LYS A 49 -71.07 -117.98 78.67
C LYS A 49 -72.59 -118.19 78.60
N GLN A 50 -73.10 -118.39 77.39
CA GLN A 50 -74.49 -118.70 77.11
C GLN A 50 -74.60 -120.04 76.38
N GLU A 51 -75.32 -120.99 76.96
CA GLU A 51 -75.65 -122.26 76.31
C GLU A 51 -77.01 -122.13 75.60
N VAL A 52 -77.01 -122.25 74.27
CA VAL A 52 -78.21 -122.16 73.43
C VAL A 52 -78.54 -123.57 72.90
N PRO A 53 -79.63 -124.19 73.36
CA PRO A 53 -80.08 -125.45 72.79
C PRO A 53 -80.58 -125.23 71.36
N LEU A 54 -80.16 -126.10 70.45
CA LEU A 54 -80.57 -126.05 69.06
C LEU A 54 -81.71 -127.03 68.79
N VAL A 55 -82.45 -126.76 67.73
CA VAL A 55 -83.40 -127.69 67.11
C VAL A 55 -82.98 -127.90 65.66
N GLN A 56 -82.91 -129.17 65.23
CA GLN A 56 -82.53 -129.51 63.86
C GLN A 56 -83.60 -128.99 62.89
N THR A 57 -83.19 -128.16 61.93
CA THR A 57 -84.11 -127.56 60.95
C THR A 57 -83.70 -128.02 59.55
N GLY A 58 -84.58 -128.71 58.83
CA GLY A 58 -84.29 -129.17 57.45
C GLY A 58 -83.16 -130.21 57.33
N GLY A 59 -82.89 -130.98 58.38
CA GLY A 59 -81.85 -132.03 58.38
C GLY A 59 -80.43 -131.56 58.74
N GLN A 60 -80.19 -130.26 58.89
CA GLN A 60 -78.91 -129.71 59.36
C GLN A 60 -79.05 -128.95 60.69
N TRP A 61 -77.93 -128.86 61.40
CA TRP A 61 -77.81 -128.07 62.63
C TRP A 61 -77.20 -126.71 62.28
N ARG A 62 -77.90 -125.65 62.63
CA ARG A 62 -77.46 -124.27 62.41
C ARG A 62 -77.60 -123.47 63.69
N PHE A 63 -76.70 -122.51 63.86
CA PHE A 63 -76.79 -121.52 64.90
C PHE A 63 -76.69 -120.13 64.26
N ALA A 64 -77.62 -119.26 64.61
CA ALA A 64 -77.51 -117.84 64.33
C ALA A 64 -77.94 -117.10 65.61
N PRO A 65 -77.27 -116.01 65.99
CA PRO A 65 -77.68 -115.20 67.11
C PRO A 65 -79.10 -114.66 66.90
N THR A 66 -79.92 -114.66 67.96
CA THR A 66 -81.28 -114.11 67.91
C THR A 66 -81.32 -112.58 68.00
N SER A 67 -80.15 -111.94 68.19
CA SER A 67 -79.96 -110.50 68.24
C SER A 67 -78.57 -110.15 67.73
N ASP A 68 -78.43 -108.92 67.23
CA ASP A 68 -77.15 -108.35 66.81
C ASP A 68 -76.06 -108.54 67.88
N TRP A 69 -74.92 -109.01 67.42
CA TRP A 69 -73.66 -108.98 68.13
C TRP A 69 -73.08 -107.56 68.09
N ALA A 70 -72.46 -107.18 69.21
CA ALA A 70 -71.66 -105.98 69.30
C ALA A 70 -70.27 -106.27 68.72
N ASP A 71 -69.53 -105.23 68.35
CA ASP A 71 -68.18 -105.42 67.84
C ASP A 71 -67.27 -106.07 68.91
N GLY A 72 -66.41 -106.98 68.47
CA GLY A 72 -65.48 -107.75 69.31
C GLY A 72 -65.48 -109.25 69.04
N ASP A 73 -64.70 -109.98 69.83
CA ASP A 73 -64.45 -111.41 69.62
C ASP A 73 -65.52 -112.28 70.30
N TYR A 74 -66.00 -113.27 69.54
CA TYR A 74 -66.94 -114.29 69.98
C TYR A 74 -66.30 -115.67 69.85
N ILE A 75 -66.32 -116.47 70.91
CA ILE A 75 -65.81 -117.84 70.93
C ILE A 75 -66.97 -118.82 71.05
N LEU A 76 -67.13 -119.70 70.06
CA LEU A 76 -68.25 -120.62 69.97
C LEU A 76 -67.81 -122.08 70.06
N THR A 77 -68.48 -122.88 70.89
CA THR A 77 -68.22 -124.31 71.04
C THR A 77 -69.52 -125.11 71.01
N VAL A 78 -69.58 -126.19 70.23
CA VAL A 78 -70.76 -127.07 70.14
C VAL A 78 -70.65 -128.19 71.15
N LYS A 79 -71.71 -128.48 71.90
CA LYS A 79 -71.82 -129.58 72.86
C LYS A 79 -72.99 -130.48 72.50
N VAL A 80 -72.76 -131.79 72.44
CA VAL A 80 -73.78 -132.81 72.10
C VAL A 80 -73.88 -133.85 73.20
N GLU A 81 -75.09 -134.38 73.44
CA GLU A 81 -75.39 -135.36 74.49
C GLU A 81 -76.36 -136.45 73.99
N ASP A 82 -76.03 -137.73 74.13
CA ASP A 82 -76.86 -138.88 73.69
C ASP A 82 -77.93 -139.30 74.72
N ARG A 83 -78.81 -140.26 74.36
CA ARG A 83 -79.87 -140.77 75.25
C ARG A 83 -79.36 -141.57 76.46
N ALA A 84 -78.09 -141.98 76.47
CA ALA A 84 -77.44 -142.65 77.60
C ALA A 84 -76.69 -141.65 78.51
N GLY A 85 -76.63 -140.36 78.13
CA GLY A 85 -76.00 -139.28 78.90
C GLY A 85 -74.52 -139.04 78.56
N ASN A 86 -73.98 -139.61 77.48
CA ASN A 86 -72.60 -139.34 77.06
C ASN A 86 -72.51 -137.96 76.38
N VAL A 87 -71.52 -137.14 76.76
CA VAL A 87 -71.33 -135.77 76.22
C VAL A 87 -70.01 -135.64 75.45
N LYS A 88 -70.03 -134.95 74.30
CA LYS A 88 -68.82 -134.47 73.57
C LYS A 88 -68.94 -133.01 73.15
N GLN A 89 -67.79 -132.34 73.00
CA GLN A 89 -67.68 -130.94 72.55
C GLN A 89 -66.81 -130.79 71.29
N SER A 90 -67.04 -129.72 70.51
CA SER A 90 -66.16 -129.30 69.40
C SER A 90 -64.92 -128.56 69.91
N ALA A 91 -63.97 -128.26 69.00
CA ALA A 91 -62.99 -127.20 69.24
C ALA A 91 -63.68 -125.82 69.24
N PRO A 92 -63.17 -124.82 69.99
CA PRO A 92 -63.70 -123.46 69.95
C PRO A 92 -63.40 -122.78 68.60
N LEU A 93 -64.37 -122.08 68.03
CA LEU A 93 -64.22 -121.19 66.87
C LEU A 93 -64.25 -119.74 67.35
N THR A 94 -63.27 -118.92 66.97
CA THR A 94 -63.27 -117.48 67.26
C THR A 94 -63.74 -116.72 66.02
N VAL A 95 -64.67 -115.79 66.19
CA VAL A 95 -65.18 -114.87 65.15
C VAL A 95 -65.16 -113.46 65.68
N THR A 96 -64.65 -112.50 64.90
CA THR A 96 -64.62 -111.08 65.27
C THR A 96 -65.72 -110.34 64.53
N VAL A 97 -66.56 -109.59 65.23
CA VAL A 97 -67.49 -108.65 64.59
C VAL A 97 -66.88 -107.25 64.61
N ASP A 98 -66.85 -106.56 63.48
CA ASP A 98 -66.36 -105.18 63.34
C ASP A 98 -67.18 -104.40 62.32
N THR A 99 -67.82 -103.31 62.76
CA THR A 99 -68.75 -102.52 61.94
C THR A 99 -68.35 -101.06 61.79
N HIS A 100 -67.10 -100.68 62.09
CA HIS A 100 -66.68 -99.27 62.09
C HIS A 100 -65.39 -99.00 61.28
N ILE A 101 -65.40 -97.92 60.49
CA ILE A 101 -64.22 -97.38 59.80
C ILE A 101 -64.25 -95.85 59.74
N ALA A 102 -63.08 -95.21 59.81
CA ALA A 102 -62.91 -93.77 59.69
C ALA A 102 -61.69 -93.39 58.82
N ILE A 103 -61.67 -92.14 58.32
CA ILE A 103 -60.47 -91.47 57.80
C ILE A 103 -60.16 -90.32 58.76
N ASP A 104 -58.95 -90.28 59.32
CA ASP A 104 -58.59 -89.34 60.39
C ASP A 104 -58.12 -87.99 59.84
N ARG A 105 -57.30 -88.01 58.77
CA ARG A 105 -56.73 -86.80 58.16
C ARG A 105 -56.38 -87.00 56.69
N ILE A 106 -56.56 -85.95 55.89
CA ILE A 106 -56.02 -85.81 54.52
C ILE A 106 -55.22 -84.51 54.48
N GLU A 107 -54.02 -84.54 53.92
CA GLU A 107 -53.09 -83.41 53.88
C GLU A 107 -52.46 -83.29 52.48
N LEU A 108 -52.48 -82.08 51.90
CA LEU A 108 -51.65 -81.73 50.74
C LEU A 108 -50.24 -81.42 51.25
N VAL A 109 -49.28 -82.28 50.95
CA VAL A 109 -47.92 -82.19 51.54
C VAL A 109 -47.05 -81.16 50.82
N ASN A 110 -47.27 -80.97 49.52
CA ASN A 110 -46.58 -79.97 48.71
C ASN A 110 -47.39 -78.67 48.57
N ASP A 111 -48.08 -78.29 49.64
CA ASP A 111 -48.68 -76.98 49.82
C ASP A 111 -47.59 -75.90 49.78
N SER A 112 -47.72 -74.90 48.90
CA SER A 112 -46.68 -73.91 48.62
C SER A 112 -47.21 -72.49 48.76
N GLY A 113 -46.31 -71.54 49.02
CA GLY A 113 -46.72 -70.18 49.37
C GLY A 113 -47.20 -70.10 50.82
N ILE A 114 -48.53 -70.04 51.06
CA ILE A 114 -49.11 -69.87 52.39
C ILE A 114 -49.39 -71.25 53.04
N PRO A 115 -48.73 -71.64 54.14
CA PRO A 115 -48.94 -72.96 54.72
C PRO A 115 -50.37 -73.18 55.24
N GLY A 116 -50.95 -74.32 54.86
CA GLY A 116 -52.26 -74.81 55.29
C GLY A 116 -53.45 -74.32 54.48
N ASP A 117 -53.25 -73.64 53.34
CA ASP A 117 -54.34 -73.14 52.49
C ASP A 117 -54.72 -74.11 51.35
N ASN A 118 -53.96 -75.21 51.19
CA ASN A 118 -54.12 -76.22 50.14
C ASN A 118 -53.96 -75.63 48.72
N LEU A 119 -53.07 -74.66 48.55
CA LEU A 119 -52.67 -74.07 47.28
C LEU A 119 -51.24 -74.53 46.96
N THR A 120 -51.02 -75.03 45.75
CA THR A 120 -49.69 -75.45 45.32
C THR A 120 -49.31 -74.91 43.96
N ASN A 121 -48.07 -74.49 43.81
CA ASN A 121 -47.43 -74.18 42.54
C ASN A 121 -46.81 -75.40 41.87
N GLU A 122 -47.00 -76.58 42.45
CA GLU A 122 -46.59 -77.83 41.85
C GLU A 122 -47.76 -78.46 41.08
N ALA A 123 -47.57 -78.66 39.77
CA ALA A 123 -48.57 -79.31 38.93
C ALA A 123 -48.88 -80.77 39.30
N ARG A 124 -48.12 -81.38 40.23
CA ARG A 124 -48.27 -82.78 40.66
C ARG A 124 -48.54 -82.81 42.16
N PRO A 125 -49.81 -82.80 42.59
CA PRO A 125 -50.12 -82.74 44.02
C PRO A 125 -49.71 -84.04 44.71
N HIS A 126 -49.21 -83.90 45.93
CA HIS A 126 -48.84 -84.99 46.83
C HIS A 126 -49.76 -84.97 48.04
N PHE A 127 -50.40 -86.11 48.32
CA PHE A 127 -51.29 -86.24 49.47
C PHE A 127 -50.86 -87.35 50.42
N GLN A 128 -51.04 -87.07 51.70
CA GLN A 128 -50.92 -88.03 52.79
C GLN A 128 -52.29 -88.23 53.46
N VAL A 129 -52.66 -89.48 53.69
CA VAL A 129 -53.91 -89.90 54.32
C VAL A 129 -53.60 -90.70 55.58
N THR A 130 -54.21 -90.32 56.70
CA THR A 130 -54.13 -91.04 57.98
C THR A 130 -55.44 -91.75 58.28
N VAL A 131 -55.38 -93.02 58.65
CA VAL A 131 -56.51 -93.93 58.93
C VAL A 131 -56.18 -94.87 60.11
N PRO A 132 -57.19 -95.47 60.77
CA PRO A 132 -56.99 -96.51 61.77
C PRO A 132 -56.22 -97.74 61.26
N ALA A 133 -55.60 -98.50 62.18
CA ALA A 133 -54.65 -99.58 61.85
C ALA A 133 -55.28 -100.86 61.26
N ASP A 134 -56.59 -101.02 61.37
CA ASP A 134 -57.40 -102.09 60.77
C ASP A 134 -57.74 -101.83 59.29
N VAL A 135 -57.47 -100.62 58.76
CA VAL A 135 -57.60 -100.29 57.34
C VAL A 135 -56.56 -101.01 56.50
N ASN A 136 -57.01 -101.72 55.46
CA ASN A 136 -56.16 -102.51 54.56
C ASN A 136 -56.12 -101.96 53.13
N GLY A 137 -56.91 -100.94 52.80
CA GLY A 137 -56.87 -100.27 51.51
C GLY A 137 -57.27 -98.79 51.59
N VAL A 138 -56.49 -97.94 50.93
CA VAL A 138 -56.80 -96.51 50.72
C VAL A 138 -56.61 -96.18 49.24
N ARG A 139 -57.58 -95.50 48.64
CA ARG A 139 -57.51 -95.03 47.23
C ARG A 139 -58.00 -93.60 47.11
N LEU A 140 -57.42 -92.85 46.16
CA LEU A 140 -57.69 -91.43 45.95
C LEU A 140 -58.21 -91.16 44.54
N SER A 141 -59.01 -90.10 44.39
CA SER A 141 -59.60 -89.65 43.14
C SER A 141 -59.74 -88.13 43.12
N ILE A 142 -59.46 -87.49 41.98
CA ILE A 142 -59.66 -86.04 41.78
C ILE A 142 -60.79 -85.72 40.79
N ASP A 143 -61.42 -86.75 40.20
CA ASP A 143 -62.46 -86.61 39.17
C ASP A 143 -63.85 -87.02 39.65
N GLY A 144 -64.05 -86.99 40.97
CA GLY A 144 -65.30 -87.36 41.63
C GLY A 144 -65.54 -88.87 41.71
N GLY A 145 -64.49 -89.68 41.71
CA GLY A 145 -64.56 -91.13 41.87
C GLY A 145 -64.74 -91.92 40.57
N LYS A 146 -64.48 -91.30 39.41
CA LYS A 146 -64.52 -92.00 38.10
C LYS A 146 -63.23 -92.79 37.89
N THR A 147 -62.10 -92.21 38.26
CA THR A 147 -60.79 -92.87 38.30
C THR A 147 -60.28 -92.90 39.73
N TRP A 148 -59.70 -94.03 40.12
CA TRP A 148 -59.15 -94.26 41.45
C TRP A 148 -57.70 -94.69 41.33
N PHE A 149 -56.88 -94.16 42.23
CA PHE A 149 -55.47 -94.49 42.36
C PHE A 149 -55.22 -95.03 43.75
N ASP A 150 -54.66 -96.23 43.84
CA ASP A 150 -54.35 -96.84 45.13
C ASP A 150 -53.18 -96.10 45.77
N ALA A 151 -53.38 -95.70 47.04
CA ALA A 151 -52.33 -95.11 47.85
C ALA A 151 -51.31 -96.18 48.23
N THR A 152 -50.08 -95.78 48.50
CA THR A 152 -49.07 -96.71 49.04
C THR A 152 -49.00 -96.53 50.55
N GLN A 153 -49.12 -97.61 51.31
CA GLN A 153 -48.96 -97.54 52.77
C GLN A 153 -47.52 -97.17 53.10
N SER A 154 -47.37 -96.19 53.99
CA SER A 154 -46.09 -95.74 54.51
C SER A 154 -45.49 -96.77 55.47
N ALA A 155 -44.25 -96.54 55.92
CA ALA A 155 -43.62 -97.38 56.94
C ALA A 155 -44.35 -97.31 58.30
N THR A 156 -45.12 -96.24 58.53
CA THR A 156 -45.97 -96.05 59.70
C THR A 156 -47.35 -96.66 59.44
N SER A 157 -47.74 -97.65 60.26
CA SER A 157 -49.09 -98.22 60.20
C SER A 157 -50.15 -97.12 60.33
N GLY A 158 -51.14 -97.14 59.43
CA GLY A 158 -52.21 -96.14 59.38
C GLY A 158 -51.92 -94.91 58.50
N VAL A 159 -50.73 -94.76 57.91
CA VAL A 159 -50.41 -93.64 57.01
C VAL A 159 -50.24 -94.12 55.58
N TRP A 160 -50.83 -93.39 54.63
CA TRP A 160 -50.82 -93.72 53.20
C TRP A 160 -50.48 -92.50 52.37
N ASP A 161 -49.60 -92.67 51.39
CA ASP A 161 -49.07 -91.58 50.56
C ASP A 161 -49.40 -91.80 49.09
N TYR A 162 -49.70 -90.72 48.37
CA TYR A 162 -49.86 -90.74 46.93
C TYR A 162 -49.42 -89.43 46.27
N THR A 163 -48.54 -89.54 45.27
CA THR A 163 -48.13 -88.42 44.40
C THR A 163 -48.71 -88.61 43.02
N TRP A 164 -49.34 -87.58 42.46
CA TRP A 164 -49.80 -87.63 41.07
C TRP A 164 -48.63 -87.76 40.08
N LEU A 165 -48.66 -88.80 39.25
CA LEU A 165 -47.58 -89.09 38.29
C LEU A 165 -47.60 -88.17 37.06
N THR A 166 -48.75 -87.59 36.75
CA THR A 166 -48.95 -86.65 35.64
C THR A 166 -49.40 -85.31 36.16
N ASN A 167 -49.08 -84.25 35.41
CA ASN A 167 -49.52 -82.91 35.74
C ASN A 167 -51.05 -82.85 35.75
N VAL A 168 -51.59 -82.27 36.81
CA VAL A 168 -53.00 -81.92 36.96
C VAL A 168 -53.15 -80.48 36.48
N ALA A 169 -54.28 -80.17 35.85
CA ALA A 169 -54.51 -78.84 35.27
C ALA A 169 -54.52 -77.73 36.34
N ASN A 170 -54.19 -76.50 35.96
CA ASN A 170 -54.32 -75.34 36.85
C ASN A 170 -55.79 -75.14 37.27
N GLY A 171 -55.99 -74.66 38.49
CA GLY A 171 -57.29 -74.30 39.04
C GLY A 171 -57.72 -75.17 40.23
N PRO A 172 -58.99 -75.01 40.67
CA PRO A 172 -59.53 -75.71 41.82
C PRO A 172 -59.84 -77.18 41.50
N HIS A 173 -59.52 -78.05 42.46
CA HIS A 173 -59.77 -79.48 42.42
C HIS A 173 -60.34 -79.97 43.75
N THR A 174 -61.08 -81.08 43.72
CA THR A 174 -61.56 -81.76 44.94
C THR A 174 -61.02 -83.17 44.95
N LEU A 175 -60.13 -83.45 45.90
CA LEU A 175 -59.68 -84.80 46.21
C LEU A 175 -60.78 -85.56 46.96
N MET A 176 -60.99 -86.82 46.59
CA MET A 176 -61.86 -87.77 47.27
C MET A 176 -61.06 -89.01 47.63
N VAL A 177 -61.10 -89.42 48.89
CA VAL A 177 -60.37 -90.56 49.44
C VAL A 177 -61.37 -91.61 49.91
N GLU A 178 -61.15 -92.88 49.58
CA GLU A 178 -61.90 -94.03 50.09
C GLU A 178 -60.97 -94.94 50.90
N ALA A 179 -61.38 -95.30 52.11
CA ALA A 179 -60.71 -96.29 52.96
C ALA A 179 -61.57 -97.56 53.09
N THR A 180 -60.93 -98.72 53.14
CA THR A 180 -61.56 -100.04 53.38
C THR A 180 -60.80 -100.80 54.47
N ASP A 181 -61.52 -101.40 55.44
CA ASP A 181 -60.94 -102.18 56.53
C ASP A 181 -60.98 -103.70 56.28
N LYS A 182 -60.46 -104.48 57.23
CA LYS A 182 -60.43 -105.96 57.16
C LYS A 182 -61.80 -106.60 57.18
N ALA A 183 -62.76 -106.05 57.92
CA ALA A 183 -64.15 -106.52 57.96
C ALA A 183 -64.95 -106.15 56.69
N GLY A 184 -64.39 -105.29 55.83
CA GLY A 184 -64.97 -104.85 54.58
C GLY A 184 -65.81 -103.57 54.69
N ASN A 185 -65.74 -102.83 55.80
CA ASN A 185 -66.39 -101.53 55.92
C ASN A 185 -65.69 -100.50 55.02
N LYS A 186 -66.45 -99.55 54.48
CA LYS A 186 -65.94 -98.48 53.61
C LYS A 186 -66.40 -97.11 54.07
N THR A 187 -65.51 -96.12 53.97
CA THR A 187 -65.85 -94.70 54.18
C THR A 187 -65.14 -93.81 53.17
N THR A 188 -65.65 -92.60 52.96
CA THR A 188 -65.06 -91.62 52.05
C THR A 188 -64.97 -90.23 52.68
N GLN A 189 -63.92 -89.48 52.34
CA GLN A 189 -63.71 -88.09 52.78
C GLN A 189 -63.14 -87.25 51.63
N LYS A 190 -63.38 -85.94 51.64
CA LYS A 190 -62.94 -84.99 50.60
C LYS A 190 -62.01 -83.90 51.12
N LEU A 191 -61.13 -83.39 50.25
CA LEU A 191 -60.27 -82.22 50.49
C LEU A 191 -60.25 -81.35 49.22
N ASP A 192 -60.62 -80.07 49.32
CA ASP A 192 -60.47 -79.10 48.23
C ASP A 192 -59.05 -78.55 48.21
N PHE A 193 -58.46 -78.40 47.02
CA PHE A 193 -57.14 -77.84 46.82
C PHE A 193 -57.06 -77.08 45.49
N ILE A 194 -56.10 -76.20 45.32
CA ILE A 194 -55.91 -75.42 44.09
C ILE A 194 -54.48 -75.65 43.60
N ILE A 195 -54.33 -75.85 42.29
CA ILE A 195 -53.03 -75.81 41.62
C ILE A 195 -52.93 -74.47 40.92
N ASP A 196 -51.89 -73.70 41.22
CA ASP A 196 -51.59 -72.45 40.54
C ASP A 196 -50.12 -72.31 40.14
N THR A 197 -49.85 -72.50 38.86
CA THR A 197 -48.53 -72.57 38.24
C THR A 197 -48.23 -71.36 37.34
N LEU A 198 -49.12 -70.36 37.31
CA LEU A 198 -49.05 -69.24 36.37
C LEU A 198 -48.72 -67.94 37.11
N LEU A 199 -47.74 -67.20 36.59
CA LEU A 199 -47.43 -65.85 37.05
C LEU A 199 -46.85 -65.02 35.90
N SER A 200 -47.51 -63.91 35.57
CA SER A 200 -47.14 -62.99 34.51
C SER A 200 -45.82 -62.27 34.78
N GLU A 201 -45.12 -61.89 33.71
CA GLU A 201 -43.89 -61.09 33.79
C GLU A 201 -44.24 -59.62 34.07
N PRO A 202 -43.80 -59.02 35.20
CA PRO A 202 -44.13 -57.63 35.51
C PRO A 202 -43.37 -56.67 34.59
N THR A 203 -43.87 -55.44 34.44
CA THR A 203 -43.19 -54.36 33.70
C THR A 203 -42.90 -53.16 34.61
N ILE A 204 -41.90 -52.35 34.25
CA ILE A 204 -41.56 -51.08 34.90
C ILE A 204 -41.16 -50.04 33.85
N THR A 205 -41.65 -48.82 34.00
CA THR A 205 -41.33 -47.67 33.13
C THR A 205 -41.09 -46.41 33.96
N LEU A 206 -40.21 -45.53 33.50
CA LEU A 206 -40.09 -44.17 34.01
C LEU A 206 -41.40 -43.41 33.69
N ASP A 207 -41.88 -42.61 34.63
CA ASP A 207 -43.09 -41.81 34.41
C ASP A 207 -42.82 -40.74 33.36
N SER A 208 -43.71 -40.60 32.38
CA SER A 208 -43.53 -39.66 31.26
C SER A 208 -43.43 -38.19 31.65
N ALA A 209 -43.80 -37.84 32.89
CA ALA A 209 -43.67 -36.49 33.43
C ALA A 209 -42.27 -36.20 33.98
N ASP A 210 -41.52 -37.25 34.32
CA ASP A 210 -40.15 -37.17 34.82
C ASP A 210 -39.13 -37.51 33.72
N ASP A 211 -39.56 -38.07 32.59
CA ASP A 211 -38.72 -38.37 31.43
C ASP A 211 -38.46 -37.09 30.60
N SER A 212 -37.19 -36.68 30.48
CA SER A 212 -36.82 -35.40 29.85
C SER A 212 -37.10 -35.41 28.34
N ALA A 213 -36.90 -36.54 27.66
CA ALA A 213 -37.46 -36.77 26.34
C ALA A 213 -38.15 -38.13 26.27
N ALA A 214 -39.33 -38.16 25.65
CA ALA A 214 -40.19 -39.34 25.68
C ALA A 214 -39.48 -40.63 25.20
N GLY A 215 -39.27 -41.55 26.14
CA GLY A 215 -38.73 -42.89 25.94
C GLY A 215 -37.20 -42.99 26.02
N ASP A 216 -36.47 -41.91 26.33
CA ASP A 216 -35.01 -41.98 26.48
C ASP A 216 -34.55 -42.42 27.88
N ASN A 217 -35.43 -42.30 28.88
CA ASN A 217 -35.16 -42.62 30.28
C ASN A 217 -34.02 -41.78 30.88
N ILE A 218 -33.84 -40.56 30.40
CA ILE A 218 -32.90 -39.59 30.95
C ILE A 218 -33.71 -38.53 31.69
N THR A 219 -33.28 -38.14 32.88
CA THR A 219 -34.02 -37.17 33.69
C THR A 219 -33.12 -36.30 34.55
N ASN A 220 -33.53 -35.04 34.71
CA ASN A 220 -32.97 -34.14 35.72
C ASN A 220 -33.75 -34.13 37.05
N VAL A 221 -34.76 -34.99 37.18
CA VAL A 221 -35.55 -35.15 38.39
C VAL A 221 -34.83 -36.12 39.32
N LYS A 222 -34.37 -35.63 40.49
CA LYS A 222 -33.63 -36.46 41.46
C LYS A 222 -34.47 -37.53 42.16
N MET A 223 -35.79 -37.47 42.05
CA MET A 223 -36.71 -38.46 42.65
C MET A 223 -37.78 -38.84 41.62
N PRO A 224 -37.39 -39.52 40.53
CA PRO A 224 -38.33 -39.82 39.46
C PRO A 224 -39.38 -40.83 39.92
N GLY A 225 -40.58 -40.70 39.37
CA GLY A 225 -41.67 -41.67 39.50
C GLY A 225 -41.51 -42.81 38.51
N PHE A 226 -41.88 -44.01 38.94
CA PHE A 226 -41.93 -45.21 38.13
C PHE A 226 -43.30 -45.85 38.25
N THR A 227 -43.83 -46.27 37.11
CA THR A 227 -45.09 -47.02 37.03
C THR A 227 -44.79 -48.49 36.73
N LEU A 228 -45.41 -49.38 37.51
CA LEU A 228 -45.30 -50.82 37.33
C LEU A 228 -46.59 -51.38 36.74
N GLY A 229 -46.45 -52.28 35.77
CA GLY A 229 -47.56 -52.90 35.03
C GLY A 229 -47.47 -54.43 35.01
N ASN A 230 -48.51 -55.05 34.45
CA ASN A 230 -48.61 -56.51 34.26
C ASN A 230 -48.42 -57.34 35.55
N ILE A 231 -48.95 -56.85 36.67
CA ILE A 231 -48.92 -57.52 37.98
C ILE A 231 -50.26 -58.23 38.19
N ASP A 232 -50.23 -59.56 38.30
CA ASP A 232 -51.42 -60.39 38.48
C ASP A 232 -52.17 -60.07 39.79
N ALA A 233 -53.47 -60.40 39.83
CA ALA A 233 -54.35 -60.00 40.92
C ALA A 233 -54.09 -60.75 42.25
N ASP A 234 -53.49 -61.92 42.16
CA ASP A 234 -53.07 -62.81 43.25
C ASP A 234 -51.63 -62.59 43.71
N VAL A 235 -50.91 -61.63 43.10
CA VAL A 235 -49.59 -61.19 43.61
C VAL A 235 -49.73 -60.64 45.02
N THR A 236 -48.96 -61.22 45.94
CA THR A 236 -48.93 -60.84 47.35
C THR A 236 -47.74 -59.95 47.68
N LYS A 237 -46.66 -60.06 46.90
CA LYS A 237 -45.42 -59.32 47.15
C LYS A 237 -44.84 -58.76 45.86
N VAL A 238 -44.48 -57.47 45.89
CA VAL A 238 -43.81 -56.76 44.78
C VAL A 238 -42.57 -56.08 45.33
N VAL A 239 -41.40 -56.38 44.77
CA VAL A 239 -40.11 -55.84 45.21
C VAL A 239 -39.40 -55.20 44.02
N VAL A 240 -39.01 -53.93 44.15
CA VAL A 240 -38.12 -53.26 43.19
C VAL A 240 -36.69 -53.40 43.69
N THR A 241 -35.81 -53.92 42.84
CA THR A 241 -34.36 -53.87 43.06
C THR A 241 -33.79 -52.72 42.25
N VAL A 242 -33.19 -51.75 42.93
CA VAL A 242 -32.46 -50.63 42.33
C VAL A 242 -30.96 -50.92 42.43
N ALA A 243 -30.29 -50.99 41.29
CA ALA A 243 -28.85 -51.17 41.19
C ALA A 243 -28.18 -49.86 40.74
N HIS A 244 -27.19 -49.41 41.49
CA HIS A 244 -26.37 -48.23 41.17
C HIS A 244 -24.97 -48.43 41.76
N ASP A 245 -23.91 -48.15 40.99
CA ASP A 245 -22.50 -48.33 41.39
C ASP A 245 -22.18 -49.71 42.00
N GLY A 246 -22.80 -50.76 41.47
CA GLY A 246 -22.64 -52.14 41.95
C GLY A 246 -23.28 -52.44 43.31
N LYS A 247 -24.03 -51.50 43.89
CA LYS A 247 -24.87 -51.71 45.08
C LYS A 247 -26.31 -51.97 44.67
N ASN A 248 -26.94 -52.96 45.29
CA ASN A 248 -28.34 -53.29 45.08
C ASN A 248 -29.15 -52.96 46.34
N GLN A 249 -30.21 -52.17 46.18
CA GLN A 249 -31.20 -51.94 47.21
C GLN A 249 -32.51 -52.60 46.80
N GLN A 250 -33.10 -53.41 47.69
CA GLN A 250 -34.41 -54.00 47.49
C GLN A 250 -35.45 -53.24 48.30
N ILE A 251 -36.52 -52.82 47.64
CA ILE A 251 -37.63 -52.07 48.23
C ILE A 251 -38.91 -52.85 47.95
N GLU A 252 -39.55 -53.33 49.01
CA GLU A 252 -40.88 -53.90 48.94
C GLU A 252 -41.92 -52.79 48.82
N LEU A 253 -42.80 -52.90 47.82
CA LEU A 253 -43.80 -51.89 47.53
C LEU A 253 -45.11 -52.18 48.25
N ILE A 254 -45.87 -51.12 48.51
CA ILE A 254 -47.26 -51.20 48.98
C ILE A 254 -48.15 -50.63 47.90
N LYS A 255 -49.17 -51.39 47.48
CA LYS A 255 -50.13 -50.96 46.45
C LYS A 255 -50.90 -49.73 46.95
N ASN A 256 -50.80 -48.61 46.23
CA ASN A 256 -51.42 -47.35 46.63
C ASN A 256 -52.26 -46.79 45.47
N GLY A 257 -53.55 -46.51 45.68
CA GLY A 257 -54.43 -45.95 44.64
C GLY A 257 -54.75 -46.90 43.47
N GLY A 258 -54.61 -48.22 43.64
CA GLY A 258 -54.95 -49.22 42.60
C GLY A 258 -53.85 -49.52 41.58
N VAL A 259 -52.78 -48.73 41.55
CA VAL A 259 -51.61 -48.91 40.67
C VAL A 259 -50.37 -49.15 41.53
N TRP A 260 -49.44 -49.96 41.04
CA TRP A 260 -48.13 -50.14 41.66
C TRP A 260 -47.20 -49.04 41.16
N ARG A 261 -46.65 -48.26 42.10
CA ARG A 261 -45.73 -47.17 41.79
C ARG A 261 -44.51 -47.26 42.68
N PHE A 262 -43.38 -46.82 42.15
CA PHE A 262 -42.14 -46.65 42.89
C PHE A 262 -41.64 -45.22 42.73
N THR A 263 -41.24 -44.61 43.84
CA THR A 263 -40.50 -43.34 43.84
C THR A 263 -39.39 -43.51 44.88
N PRO A 264 -38.15 -43.10 44.58
CA PRO A 264 -37.06 -43.16 45.54
C PRO A 264 -37.40 -42.43 46.85
N GLY A 265 -36.92 -42.95 47.97
CA GLY A 265 -37.13 -42.32 49.28
C GLY A 265 -36.22 -41.10 49.54
N ALA A 266 -35.21 -40.89 48.70
CA ALA A 266 -34.29 -39.76 48.76
C ALA A 266 -33.84 -39.39 47.33
N ALA A 267 -33.31 -38.18 47.20
CA ALA A 267 -32.70 -37.71 45.95
C ALA A 267 -31.56 -38.63 45.50
N TRP A 268 -31.65 -39.12 44.28
CA TRP A 268 -30.59 -39.81 43.57
C TRP A 268 -29.50 -38.83 43.13
N THR A 269 -28.26 -39.32 43.13
CA THR A 269 -27.11 -38.64 42.54
C THR A 269 -27.05 -38.91 41.05
N ASP A 270 -26.37 -38.04 40.31
CA ASP A 270 -26.17 -38.22 38.87
C ASP A 270 -25.49 -39.57 38.57
N GLY A 271 -25.89 -40.22 37.48
CA GLY A 271 -25.41 -41.52 37.03
C GLY A 271 -26.52 -42.49 36.63
N ASP A 272 -26.11 -43.69 36.21
CA ASP A 272 -27.02 -44.73 35.71
C ASP A 272 -27.59 -45.59 36.85
N TYR A 273 -28.89 -45.85 36.78
CA TYR A 273 -29.63 -46.72 37.68
C TYR A 273 -30.31 -47.82 36.88
N THR A 274 -30.16 -49.07 37.32
CA THR A 274 -30.88 -50.21 36.73
C THR A 274 -31.93 -50.73 37.70
N LEU A 275 -33.19 -50.73 37.28
CA LEU A 275 -34.33 -51.19 38.06
C LEU A 275 -34.86 -52.52 37.54
N THR A 276 -35.13 -53.45 38.46
CA THR A 276 -35.81 -54.73 38.16
C THR A 276 -36.92 -54.99 39.17
N VAL A 277 -38.06 -55.46 38.72
CA VAL A 277 -39.21 -55.80 39.58
C VAL A 277 -39.26 -57.30 39.77
N LYS A 278 -39.40 -57.76 41.01
CA LYS A 278 -39.75 -59.15 41.36
C LYS A 278 -41.18 -59.18 41.90
N VAL A 279 -42.00 -60.11 41.40
CA VAL A 279 -43.33 -60.40 41.93
C VAL A 279 -43.42 -61.81 42.48
N GLU A 280 -44.27 -62.01 43.49
CA GLU A 280 -44.56 -63.31 44.11
C GLU A 280 -46.07 -63.42 44.40
N ASP A 281 -46.72 -64.50 43.97
CA ASP A 281 -48.15 -64.75 44.17
C ASP A 281 -48.47 -65.58 45.43
N LYS A 282 -49.75 -65.91 45.62
CA LYS A 282 -50.21 -66.71 46.78
C LYS A 282 -49.70 -68.15 46.76
N ALA A 283 -49.50 -68.74 45.58
CA ALA A 283 -48.99 -70.09 45.43
C ALA A 283 -47.46 -70.15 45.56
N GLY A 284 -46.79 -68.99 45.62
CA GLY A 284 -45.35 -68.87 45.75
C GLY A 284 -44.61 -68.92 44.40
N ASN A 285 -45.30 -68.73 43.27
CA ASN A 285 -44.61 -68.49 42.00
C ASN A 285 -43.84 -67.16 42.09
N THR A 286 -42.69 -67.06 41.42
CA THR A 286 -41.94 -65.79 41.31
C THR A 286 -41.58 -65.48 39.87
N ASN A 287 -41.66 -64.21 39.49
CA ASN A 287 -41.27 -63.73 38.16
C ASN A 287 -40.58 -62.36 38.25
N TYR A 288 -39.83 -61.96 37.21
CA TYR A 288 -39.02 -60.75 37.18
C TYR A 288 -39.27 -59.93 35.92
N SER A 289 -39.23 -58.61 36.01
CA SER A 289 -39.26 -57.74 34.82
C SER A 289 -37.92 -57.78 34.08
N ALA A 290 -37.96 -57.43 32.80
CA ALA A 290 -36.77 -56.92 32.13
C ALA A 290 -36.15 -55.72 32.91
N PRO A 291 -34.81 -55.57 32.94
CA PRO A 291 -34.17 -54.41 33.56
C PRO A 291 -34.47 -53.10 32.81
N LEU A 292 -34.87 -52.07 33.55
CA LEU A 292 -35.00 -50.69 33.05
C LEU A 292 -33.77 -49.89 33.48
N THR A 293 -33.06 -49.27 32.53
CA THR A 293 -31.96 -48.35 32.85
C THR A 293 -32.48 -46.92 32.76
N VAL A 294 -32.15 -46.11 33.77
CA VAL A 294 -32.49 -44.68 33.86
C VAL A 294 -31.24 -43.91 34.22
N THR A 295 -30.97 -42.82 33.52
CA THR A 295 -29.84 -41.93 33.80
C THR A 295 -30.34 -40.69 34.51
N ILE A 296 -29.80 -40.42 35.70
CA ILE A 296 -30.01 -39.15 36.40
C ILE A 296 -28.89 -38.21 35.98
N ASP A 297 -29.25 -37.04 35.47
CA ASP A 297 -28.31 -35.98 35.14
C ASP A 297 -28.91 -34.63 35.49
N THR A 298 -28.30 -33.94 36.45
CA THR A 298 -28.82 -32.68 37.00
C THR A 298 -27.91 -31.48 36.74
N GLN A 299 -26.92 -31.62 35.86
CA GLN A 299 -25.89 -30.59 35.66
C GLN A 299 -25.51 -30.45 34.19
N THR A 300 -25.34 -29.20 33.76
CA THR A 300 -24.66 -28.88 32.50
C THR A 300 -23.77 -27.66 32.69
N SER A 301 -22.82 -27.44 31.79
CA SER A 301 -21.88 -26.31 31.83
C SER A 301 -21.60 -25.76 30.44
N ILE A 302 -21.02 -24.57 30.40
CA ILE A 302 -20.31 -24.04 29.23
C ILE A 302 -18.85 -23.94 29.64
N ASP A 303 -17.98 -24.70 28.97
CA ASP A 303 -16.58 -24.82 29.37
C ASP A 303 -15.76 -23.64 28.86
N ARG A 304 -16.07 -23.16 27.64
CA ARG A 304 -15.38 -22.03 27.01
C ARG A 304 -16.21 -21.36 25.92
N ILE A 305 -16.05 -20.04 25.79
CA ILE A 305 -16.56 -19.23 24.67
C ILE A 305 -15.36 -18.47 24.10
N GLU A 306 -15.10 -18.58 22.79
CA GLU A 306 -13.99 -17.92 22.10
C GLU A 306 -14.50 -17.15 20.89
N LEU A 307 -13.99 -15.94 20.69
CA LEU A 307 -14.09 -15.22 19.42
C LEU A 307 -13.05 -15.80 18.46
N LEU A 308 -13.48 -16.50 17.41
CA LEU A 308 -12.60 -17.17 16.45
C LEU A 308 -11.86 -16.18 15.54
N ASN A 309 -12.52 -15.09 15.17
CA ASN A 309 -11.96 -14.03 14.34
C ASN A 309 -11.51 -12.83 15.18
N ASP A 310 -10.85 -13.12 16.29
CA ASP A 310 -10.14 -12.12 17.09
C ASP A 310 -8.91 -11.63 16.31
N THR A 311 -8.95 -10.39 15.82
CA THR A 311 -7.94 -9.85 14.90
C THR A 311 -7.03 -8.87 15.63
N GLY A 312 -5.81 -8.68 15.10
CA GLY A 312 -4.84 -7.84 15.79
C GLY A 312 -4.15 -8.58 16.93
N ILE A 313 -4.57 -8.36 18.19
CA ILE A 313 -3.98 -8.98 19.38
C ILE A 313 -4.78 -10.22 19.78
N VAL A 314 -4.14 -11.39 19.76
CA VAL A 314 -4.84 -12.64 20.10
C VAL A 314 -5.22 -12.69 21.59
N GLY A 315 -6.50 -12.91 21.86
CA GLY A 315 -7.09 -13.16 23.17
C GLY A 315 -7.67 -11.93 23.87
N ASP A 316 -7.71 -10.77 23.23
CA ASP A 316 -8.31 -9.55 23.79
C ASP A 316 -9.81 -9.39 23.46
N ASN A 317 -10.33 -10.22 22.55
CA ASN A 317 -11.71 -10.18 22.05
C ASN A 317 -12.03 -8.87 21.31
N LEU A 318 -11.07 -8.32 20.59
CA LEU A 318 -11.20 -7.17 19.70
C LEU A 318 -11.07 -7.63 18.25
N THR A 319 -12.01 -7.22 17.40
CA THR A 319 -11.99 -7.63 15.99
C THR A 319 -12.34 -6.49 15.05
N ASN A 320 -11.67 -6.47 13.89
CA ASN A 320 -12.03 -5.61 12.78
C ASN A 320 -12.97 -6.28 11.76
N GLU A 321 -13.44 -7.48 12.07
CA GLU A 321 -14.41 -8.18 11.27
C GLU A 321 -15.83 -7.87 11.79
N ALA A 322 -16.64 -7.21 10.96
CA ALA A 322 -18.02 -6.86 11.32
C ALA A 322 -18.95 -8.08 11.54
N ARG A 323 -18.51 -9.28 11.19
CA ARG A 323 -19.25 -10.54 11.39
C ARG A 323 -18.51 -11.43 12.40
N PRO A 324 -18.78 -11.29 13.70
CA PRO A 324 -18.08 -12.08 14.70
C PRO A 324 -18.42 -13.56 14.55
N GLN A 325 -17.42 -14.38 14.84
CA GLN A 325 -17.46 -15.83 14.76
C GLN A 325 -17.13 -16.39 16.14
N PHE A 326 -17.97 -17.28 16.65
CA PHE A 326 -17.80 -17.84 17.99
C PHE A 326 -17.61 -19.34 17.95
N HIS A 327 -16.73 -19.83 18.82
CA HIS A 327 -16.53 -21.23 19.15
C HIS A 327 -16.93 -21.44 20.61
N ILE A 328 -17.81 -22.40 20.86
CA ILE A 328 -18.34 -22.73 22.18
C ILE A 328 -18.01 -24.18 22.47
N THR A 329 -17.29 -24.41 23.56
CA THR A 329 -16.98 -25.75 24.07
C THR A 329 -17.90 -26.07 25.24
N VAL A 330 -18.54 -27.23 25.17
CA VAL A 330 -19.52 -27.74 26.15
C VAL A 330 -19.33 -29.24 26.36
N PRO A 331 -19.85 -29.81 27.46
CA PRO A 331 -19.96 -31.26 27.63
C PRO A 331 -20.69 -31.95 26.46
N THR A 332 -20.35 -33.22 26.21
CA THR A 332 -20.83 -33.98 25.03
C THR A 332 -22.30 -34.36 25.07
N ASP A 333 -22.93 -34.30 26.25
CA ASP A 333 -24.36 -34.49 26.48
C ASP A 333 -25.20 -33.25 26.16
N VAL A 334 -24.56 -32.11 25.82
CA VAL A 334 -25.24 -30.91 25.32
C VAL A 334 -25.80 -31.14 23.91
N ASN A 335 -27.12 -30.96 23.75
CA ASN A 335 -27.82 -31.16 22.48
C ASN A 335 -28.28 -29.85 21.81
N SER A 336 -28.16 -28.72 22.50
CA SER A 336 -28.58 -27.41 21.98
C SER A 336 -27.72 -26.29 22.58
N VAL A 337 -27.14 -25.46 21.71
CA VAL A 337 -26.45 -24.23 22.09
C VAL A 337 -27.07 -23.04 21.36
N GLN A 338 -27.46 -22.03 22.12
CA GLN A 338 -28.08 -20.81 21.63
C GLN A 338 -27.26 -19.58 22.02
N LEU A 339 -27.20 -18.58 21.14
CA LEU A 339 -26.45 -17.33 21.31
C LEU A 339 -27.40 -16.14 21.25
N SER A 340 -27.08 -15.05 21.96
CA SER A 340 -27.84 -13.81 21.98
C SER A 340 -26.94 -12.60 22.20
N LEU A 341 -27.19 -11.49 21.50
CA LEU A 341 -26.50 -10.21 21.68
C LEU A 341 -27.35 -9.16 22.41
N ASP A 342 -28.59 -9.49 22.78
CA ASP A 342 -29.56 -8.56 23.38
C ASP A 342 -30.02 -9.02 24.77
N GLY A 343 -29.17 -9.75 25.47
CA GLY A 343 -29.44 -10.24 26.84
C GLY A 343 -30.52 -11.32 26.90
N GLY A 344 -30.70 -12.09 25.83
CA GLY A 344 -31.61 -13.23 25.76
C GLY A 344 -33.03 -12.89 25.29
N ILE A 345 -33.25 -11.74 24.65
CA ILE A 345 -34.53 -11.39 24.03
C ILE A 345 -34.70 -12.18 22.73
N ASN A 346 -33.66 -12.18 21.89
CA ASN A 346 -33.60 -12.96 20.66
C ASN A 346 -32.46 -13.98 20.73
N TRP A 347 -32.75 -15.21 20.32
CA TRP A 347 -31.80 -16.33 20.32
C TRP A 347 -31.57 -16.84 18.91
N VAL A 348 -30.31 -17.17 18.60
CA VAL A 348 -29.90 -17.87 17.39
C VAL A 348 -29.25 -19.20 17.79
N ASN A 349 -29.41 -20.23 16.96
CA ASN A 349 -28.86 -21.56 17.27
C ASN A 349 -27.47 -21.70 16.64
N ALA A 350 -26.50 -22.16 17.44
CA ALA A 350 -25.21 -22.59 16.94
C ALA A 350 -25.32 -23.89 16.15
N THR A 351 -24.28 -24.19 15.38
CA THR A 351 -24.16 -25.47 14.67
C THR A 351 -23.13 -26.34 15.38
N LEU A 352 -23.48 -27.58 15.68
CA LEU A 352 -22.53 -28.58 16.19
C LEU A 352 -21.54 -28.92 15.07
N THR A 353 -20.26 -28.63 15.28
CA THR A 353 -19.20 -28.88 14.29
C THR A 353 -18.40 -30.14 14.60
N SER A 354 -18.25 -30.47 15.88
CA SER A 354 -17.71 -31.74 16.38
C SER A 354 -18.20 -32.02 17.81
N ASP A 355 -17.98 -33.21 18.34
CA ASP A 355 -18.44 -33.59 19.68
C ASP A 355 -18.02 -32.55 20.74
N GLY A 356 -19.01 -31.95 21.42
CA GLY A 356 -18.80 -30.90 22.43
C GLY A 356 -18.42 -29.52 21.89
N VAL A 357 -18.40 -29.31 20.57
CA VAL A 357 -17.98 -28.05 19.94
C VAL A 357 -19.05 -27.50 19.03
N TRP A 358 -19.45 -26.27 19.32
CA TRP A 358 -20.49 -25.54 18.59
C TRP A 358 -19.93 -24.23 18.04
N GLU A 359 -20.29 -23.91 16.81
CA GLU A 359 -19.86 -22.66 16.17
C GLU A 359 -21.03 -21.85 15.65
N TYR A 360 -20.86 -20.52 15.65
CA TYR A 360 -21.82 -19.61 15.05
C TYR A 360 -21.12 -18.41 14.40
N ILE A 361 -21.53 -18.08 13.19
CA ILE A 361 -21.07 -16.91 12.44
C ILE A 361 -22.25 -15.96 12.29
N TRP A 362 -22.09 -14.71 12.72
CA TRP A 362 -23.14 -13.72 12.52
C TRP A 362 -23.32 -13.42 11.02
N PRO A 363 -24.52 -13.62 10.44
CA PRO A 363 -24.70 -13.57 8.98
C PRO A 363 -24.69 -12.15 8.42
N THR A 364 -24.94 -11.16 9.27
CA THR A 364 -25.02 -9.74 8.93
C THR A 364 -23.94 -8.97 9.66
N ASP A 365 -23.42 -7.94 8.99
CA ASP A 365 -22.47 -7.00 9.58
C ASP A 365 -23.12 -6.33 10.80
N LEU A 366 -22.44 -6.43 11.93
CA LEU A 366 -22.74 -5.68 13.13
C LEU A 366 -22.04 -4.32 13.05
N VAL A 367 -22.63 -3.33 13.69
CA VAL A 367 -22.02 -2.00 13.76
C VAL A 367 -20.88 -2.01 14.78
N GLU A 368 -19.92 -1.12 14.60
CA GLU A 368 -18.87 -0.89 15.59
C GLU A 368 -19.47 -0.56 16.97
N ASN A 369 -19.15 -1.40 17.95
CA ASN A 369 -19.61 -1.27 19.32
C ASN A 369 -18.90 -2.28 20.23
N THR A 370 -19.05 -2.09 21.54
CA THR A 370 -18.85 -3.15 22.52
C THR A 370 -20.12 -3.99 22.63
N TYR A 371 -19.96 -5.31 22.55
CA TYR A 371 -21.03 -6.29 22.64
C TYR A 371 -20.82 -7.23 23.82
N THR A 372 -21.92 -7.69 24.40
CA THR A 372 -21.94 -8.79 25.36
C THR A 372 -22.70 -9.95 24.73
N LEU A 373 -21.97 -10.99 24.32
CA LEU A 373 -22.55 -12.24 23.88
C LEU A 373 -23.05 -13.02 25.10
N THR A 374 -24.30 -13.46 25.07
CA THR A 374 -24.89 -14.41 26.02
C THR A 374 -25.07 -15.76 25.32
N VAL A 375 -24.51 -16.82 25.90
CA VAL A 375 -24.61 -18.20 25.40
C VAL A 375 -25.43 -19.02 26.37
N LYS A 376 -26.36 -19.83 25.86
CA LYS A 376 -27.15 -20.78 26.64
C LYS A 376 -26.98 -22.19 26.06
N ALA A 377 -26.49 -23.12 26.87
CA ALA A 377 -26.40 -24.54 26.54
C ALA A 377 -27.54 -25.32 27.22
N THR A 378 -28.07 -26.34 26.55
CA THR A 378 -29.07 -27.28 27.09
C THR A 378 -28.66 -28.72 26.80
N ASP A 379 -28.65 -29.58 27.82
CA ASP A 379 -28.31 -31.00 27.69
C ASP A 379 -29.50 -31.91 27.36
N VAL A 380 -29.21 -33.20 27.17
CA VAL A 380 -30.22 -34.25 26.94
C VAL A 380 -31.19 -34.40 28.11
N ALA A 381 -30.76 -34.16 29.35
CA ALA A 381 -31.61 -34.20 30.53
C ALA A 381 -32.45 -32.91 30.71
N GLY A 382 -32.25 -31.90 29.87
CA GLY A 382 -32.95 -30.62 29.90
C GLY A 382 -32.39 -29.59 30.90
N ASN A 383 -31.21 -29.82 31.48
CA ASN A 383 -30.52 -28.80 32.28
C ASN A 383 -30.02 -27.68 31.36
N THR A 384 -29.94 -26.46 31.89
CA THR A 384 -29.46 -25.29 31.14
C THR A 384 -28.36 -24.55 31.88
N ALA A 385 -27.30 -24.18 31.17
CA ALA A 385 -26.26 -23.27 31.64
C ALA A 385 -26.20 -22.02 30.76
N THR A 386 -25.83 -20.88 31.37
CA THR A 386 -25.68 -19.60 30.67
C THR A 386 -24.36 -18.95 31.06
N GLU A 387 -23.60 -18.49 30.07
CA GLU A 387 -22.34 -17.75 30.24
C GLU A 387 -22.30 -16.56 29.28
N THR A 388 -21.40 -15.60 29.56
CA THR A 388 -21.24 -14.41 28.70
C THR A 388 -19.80 -14.16 28.27
N LEU A 389 -19.63 -13.55 27.09
CA LEU A 389 -18.35 -13.07 26.57
C LEU A 389 -18.52 -11.61 26.11
N ASN A 390 -17.68 -10.71 26.63
CA ASN A 390 -17.60 -9.36 26.09
C ASN A 390 -16.60 -9.33 24.95
N PHE A 391 -16.97 -8.66 23.85
CA PHE A 391 -16.10 -8.45 22.70
C PHE A 391 -16.35 -7.07 22.10
N ILE A 392 -15.39 -6.56 21.35
CA ILE A 392 -15.48 -5.26 20.69
C ILE A 392 -15.31 -5.49 19.19
N ILE A 393 -16.19 -4.88 18.40
CA ILE A 393 -15.98 -4.74 16.96
C ILE A 393 -15.46 -3.34 16.74
N ASP A 394 -14.27 -3.21 16.18
CA ASP A 394 -13.63 -1.96 15.79
C ASP A 394 -13.17 -2.05 14.33
N THR A 395 -13.90 -1.36 13.46
CA THR A 395 -13.66 -1.39 12.01
C THR A 395 -13.06 -0.09 11.50
N THR A 396 -12.74 0.83 12.40
CA THR A 396 -12.32 2.17 12.05
C THR A 396 -10.84 2.37 12.30
N LEU A 397 -10.19 3.05 11.36
CA LEU A 397 -8.82 3.52 11.52
C LEU A 397 -8.65 4.73 10.60
N SER A 398 -8.15 5.82 11.16
CA SER A 398 -7.86 7.05 10.44
C SER A 398 -6.74 6.86 9.43
N THR A 399 -6.81 7.63 8.34
CA THR A 399 -5.73 7.68 7.36
C THR A 399 -4.59 8.55 7.90
N PRO A 400 -3.36 8.02 8.05
CA PRO A 400 -2.25 8.80 8.56
C PRO A 400 -1.79 9.84 7.53
N THR A 401 -1.10 10.88 7.99
CA THR A 401 -0.47 11.90 7.16
C THR A 401 1.03 11.95 7.40
N ILE A 402 1.78 12.40 6.40
CA ILE A 402 3.22 12.65 6.50
C ILE A 402 3.56 13.95 5.77
N THR A 403 4.37 14.78 6.41
CA THR A 403 4.88 16.04 5.84
C THR A 403 6.37 16.18 6.15
N LEU A 404 7.11 16.83 5.25
CA LEU A 404 8.45 17.31 5.55
C LEU A 404 8.37 18.33 6.70
N ASP A 405 9.27 18.25 7.68
CA ASP A 405 9.33 19.23 8.77
C ASP A 405 9.69 20.60 8.17
N SER A 406 8.93 21.64 8.52
CA SER A 406 9.17 22.99 8.02
C SER A 406 10.51 23.57 8.46
N ALA A 407 11.13 23.01 9.50
CA ALA A 407 12.50 23.36 9.89
C ALA A 407 13.55 22.84 8.89
N ASP A 408 13.24 21.77 8.16
CA ASP A 408 14.13 21.12 7.20
C ASP A 408 13.71 21.34 5.74
N ASP A 409 12.55 21.96 5.49
CA ASP A 409 12.09 22.40 4.17
C ASP A 409 12.80 23.70 3.76
N SER A 410 14.02 23.56 3.23
CA SER A 410 14.91 24.68 2.93
C SER A 410 14.57 25.34 1.59
N GLY A 411 14.87 26.64 1.47
CA GLY A 411 14.60 27.38 0.24
C GLY A 411 13.12 27.77 0.10
N THR A 412 12.38 27.12 -0.78
CA THR A 412 10.98 27.46 -1.09
C THR A 412 10.02 26.70 -0.19
N ALA A 413 9.34 27.42 0.72
CA ALA A 413 8.43 26.77 1.65
C ALA A 413 7.30 25.98 0.97
N ASN A 414 7.07 24.78 1.48
CA ASN A 414 6.09 23.76 1.11
C ASN A 414 6.23 23.21 -0.30
N ASP A 415 7.42 23.22 -0.89
CA ASP A 415 7.67 22.58 -2.19
C ASP A 415 8.31 21.19 -2.07
N ASN A 416 8.60 20.74 -0.84
CA ASN A 416 9.21 19.45 -0.52
C ASN A 416 10.59 19.26 -1.14
N LYS A 417 11.34 20.34 -1.36
CA LYS A 417 12.73 20.29 -1.81
C LYS A 417 13.63 20.81 -0.71
N THR A 418 14.72 20.09 -0.48
CA THR A 418 15.63 20.48 0.60
C THR A 418 17.08 20.15 0.30
N ASN A 419 17.98 20.97 0.84
CA ASN A 419 19.41 20.70 0.87
C ASN A 419 19.87 20.04 2.19
N VAL A 420 18.92 19.78 3.10
CA VAL A 420 19.16 19.04 4.34
C VAL A 420 19.24 17.55 4.02
N LYS A 421 20.41 16.94 4.22
CA LYS A 421 20.63 15.51 3.90
C LYS A 421 19.99 14.53 4.89
N THR A 422 19.53 14.99 6.05
CA THR A 422 18.82 14.16 7.04
C THR A 422 17.55 14.87 7.48
N PRO A 423 16.58 15.08 6.58
CA PRO A 423 15.40 15.85 6.90
C PRO A 423 14.51 15.09 7.89
N GLY A 424 13.87 15.83 8.78
CA GLY A 424 12.82 15.34 9.65
C GLY A 424 11.47 15.31 8.95
N PHE A 425 10.64 14.34 9.32
CA PHE A 425 9.28 14.18 8.85
C PHE A 425 8.34 14.10 10.02
N ILE A 426 7.21 14.81 9.92
CA ILE A 426 6.16 14.82 10.92
C ILE A 426 5.03 13.93 10.45
N ILE A 427 4.58 13.03 11.34
CA ILE A 427 3.50 12.09 11.06
C ILE A 427 2.31 12.43 11.95
N GLY A 428 1.13 12.55 11.33
CA GLY A 428 -0.11 12.94 11.98
C GLY A 428 -1.26 12.02 11.63
N GLY A 429 -2.44 12.25 12.24
CA GLY A 429 -3.62 11.42 12.01
C GLY A 429 -3.47 9.99 12.51
N ILE A 430 -2.73 9.81 13.61
CA ILE A 430 -2.54 8.51 14.28
C ILE A 430 -3.55 8.41 15.41
N ASP A 431 -4.42 7.41 15.34
CA ASP A 431 -5.42 7.13 16.37
C ASP A 431 -4.76 6.59 17.65
N SER A 432 -5.47 6.66 18.78
CA SER A 432 -4.91 6.36 20.11
C SER A 432 -4.63 4.88 20.36
N ASP A 433 -5.32 4.02 19.63
CA ASP A 433 -5.24 2.55 19.61
C ASP A 433 -4.24 2.03 18.56
N VAL A 434 -3.51 2.90 17.88
CA VAL A 434 -2.43 2.48 16.97
C VAL A 434 -1.29 1.82 17.74
N THR A 435 -0.99 0.57 17.40
CA THR A 435 0.08 -0.23 18.03
C THR A 435 1.36 -0.23 17.21
N GLN A 436 1.27 0.00 15.90
CA GLN A 436 2.42 -0.01 14.99
C GLN A 436 2.34 1.13 13.96
N VAL A 437 3.45 1.85 13.80
CA VAL A 437 3.64 2.91 12.80
C VAL A 437 4.94 2.63 12.04
N VAL A 438 4.86 2.44 10.74
CA VAL A 438 6.00 2.13 9.87
C VAL A 438 6.09 3.18 8.76
N VAL A 439 7.27 3.71 8.51
CA VAL A 439 7.56 4.54 7.33
C VAL A 439 8.28 3.68 6.31
N GLN A 440 7.69 3.55 5.13
CA GLN A 440 8.36 3.01 3.97
C GLN A 440 9.01 4.16 3.20
N VAL A 441 10.32 4.08 2.97
CA VAL A 441 11.09 5.01 2.14
C VAL A 441 11.46 4.30 0.85
N MET A 442 11.01 4.84 -0.27
CA MET A 442 11.31 4.31 -1.60
C MET A 442 12.23 5.26 -2.38
N ARG A 443 13.27 4.68 -2.98
CA ARG A 443 14.20 5.37 -3.89
C ARG A 443 14.71 4.41 -4.95
N ASP A 444 14.71 4.84 -6.21
CA ASP A 444 15.24 4.07 -7.36
C ASP A 444 14.72 2.62 -7.44
N GLY A 445 13.47 2.39 -7.00
CA GLY A 445 12.84 1.07 -6.96
C GLY A 445 13.22 0.20 -5.75
N HIS A 446 14.10 0.67 -4.87
CA HIS A 446 14.40 0.04 -3.58
C HIS A 446 13.52 0.65 -2.48
N SER A 447 12.98 -0.20 -1.61
CA SER A 447 12.19 0.22 -0.45
C SER A 447 12.85 -0.25 0.84
N GLU A 448 12.93 0.64 1.82
CA GLU A 448 13.29 0.33 3.19
C GLU A 448 12.12 0.68 4.12
N GLU A 449 11.87 -0.16 5.11
CA GLU A 449 10.82 0.05 6.11
C GLU A 449 11.46 0.33 7.47
N VAL A 450 10.98 1.39 8.11
CA VAL A 450 11.45 1.81 9.43
C VAL A 450 10.24 1.87 10.35
N GLU A 451 10.22 0.97 11.32
CA GLU A 451 9.26 1.02 12.42
C GLU A 451 9.64 2.15 13.37
N LEU A 452 8.65 2.98 13.72
CA LEU A 452 8.85 4.16 14.55
C LEU A 452 8.48 3.89 16.00
N THR A 453 9.05 4.71 16.87
CA THR A 453 8.62 4.83 18.26
C THR A 453 8.23 6.27 18.57
N GLN A 454 7.08 6.47 19.22
CA GLN A 454 6.62 7.81 19.59
C GLN A 454 7.61 8.48 20.54
N THR A 455 8.02 9.71 20.23
CA THR A 455 8.95 10.49 21.06
C THR A 455 8.31 11.81 21.46
N ASN A 456 8.26 12.13 22.76
CA ASN A 456 7.62 13.35 23.29
C ASN A 456 6.17 13.57 22.84
N GLY A 457 5.41 12.49 22.61
CA GLY A 457 4.01 12.58 22.19
C GLY A 457 3.79 12.91 20.70
N GLN A 458 4.85 12.96 19.88
CA GLN A 458 4.75 13.15 18.43
C GLN A 458 5.41 12.00 17.68
N TRP A 459 4.80 11.58 16.57
CA TRP A 459 5.40 10.64 15.63
C TRP A 459 6.29 11.40 14.66
N ARG A 460 7.57 11.01 14.62
CA ARG A 460 8.59 11.62 13.75
C ARG A 460 9.44 10.54 13.10
N PHE A 461 9.82 10.79 11.87
CA PHE A 461 10.83 10.00 11.16
C PHE A 461 12.01 10.90 10.80
N VAL A 462 13.22 10.40 11.04
CA VAL A 462 14.47 11.02 10.59
C VAL A 462 15.34 9.90 10.02
N PRO A 463 15.89 10.04 8.81
CA PRO A 463 16.78 9.04 8.25
C PRO A 463 18.00 8.78 9.13
N GLY A 464 18.39 7.50 9.29
CA GLY A 464 19.55 7.10 10.09
C GLY A 464 20.91 7.52 9.51
N SER A 465 20.94 7.89 8.22
CA SER A 465 22.13 8.37 7.52
C SER A 465 21.79 9.46 6.52
N ALA A 466 22.78 10.27 6.17
CA ALA A 466 22.64 11.30 5.13
C ALA A 466 22.19 10.70 3.79
N TRP A 467 21.06 11.19 3.29
CA TRP A 467 20.56 10.96 1.95
C TRP A 467 21.43 11.69 0.93
N THR A 468 21.59 11.08 -0.24
CA THR A 468 22.19 11.74 -1.40
C THR A 468 21.11 12.41 -2.23
N ASP A 469 21.51 13.29 -3.13
CA ASP A 469 20.62 13.99 -4.05
C ASP A 469 19.75 13.01 -4.86
N GLY A 470 18.50 13.41 -5.09
CA GLY A 470 17.47 12.64 -5.77
C GLY A 470 16.12 12.64 -5.06
N ASP A 471 15.13 11.99 -5.68
CA ASP A 471 13.77 11.91 -5.17
C ASP A 471 13.57 10.70 -4.24
N TYR A 472 12.90 10.93 -3.11
CA TYR A 472 12.50 9.93 -2.14
C TYR A 472 10.99 9.97 -2.00
N THR A 473 10.34 8.81 -2.06
CA THR A 473 8.90 8.71 -1.82
C THR A 473 8.65 7.99 -0.50
N LEU A 474 7.97 8.66 0.42
CA LEU A 474 7.67 8.16 1.74
C LEU A 474 6.19 7.82 1.85
N THR A 475 5.88 6.65 2.43
CA THR A 475 4.51 6.24 2.76
C THR A 475 4.48 5.76 4.20
N VAL A 476 3.51 6.23 5.00
CA VAL A 476 3.28 5.75 6.36
C VAL A 476 2.25 4.64 6.32
N THR A 477 2.52 3.54 7.02
CA THR A 477 1.57 2.48 7.31
C THR A 477 1.30 2.47 8.81
N VAL A 478 0.04 2.44 9.20
CA VAL A 478 -0.37 2.29 10.60
C VAL A 478 -1.28 1.08 10.79
N LYS A 479 -1.15 0.46 11.96
CA LYS A 479 -1.96 -0.66 12.40
C LYS A 479 -2.40 -0.47 13.86
N ASP A 480 -3.68 -0.67 14.13
CA ASP A 480 -4.28 -0.56 15.47
C ASP A 480 -4.36 -1.89 16.23
N GLU A 481 -4.91 -1.84 17.45
CA GLU A 481 -5.15 -3.00 18.33
C GLU A 481 -6.08 -4.02 17.67
N ALA A 482 -7.13 -3.58 16.96
CA ALA A 482 -8.06 -4.44 16.23
C ALA A 482 -7.46 -5.03 14.94
N GLY A 483 -6.29 -4.54 14.52
CA GLY A 483 -5.59 -4.97 13.32
C GLY A 483 -6.06 -4.33 12.02
N ASN A 484 -6.84 -3.25 12.07
CA ASN A 484 -7.07 -2.42 10.89
C ASN A 484 -5.73 -1.87 10.39
N ILE A 485 -5.60 -1.72 9.06
CA ILE A 485 -4.41 -1.16 8.43
C ILE A 485 -4.82 0.01 7.53
N ARG A 486 -4.06 1.10 7.60
CA ARG A 486 -4.20 2.28 6.72
C ARG A 486 -2.84 2.78 6.28
N HIS A 487 -2.84 3.43 5.11
CA HIS A 487 -1.65 4.01 4.51
C HIS A 487 -1.87 5.50 4.25
N SER A 488 -0.83 6.31 4.40
CA SER A 488 -0.87 7.71 4.01
C SER A 488 -0.90 7.84 2.48
N ALA A 489 -1.27 9.02 1.99
CA ALA A 489 -0.84 9.40 0.64
C ALA A 489 0.70 9.41 0.57
N PRO A 490 1.32 9.02 -0.55
CA PRO A 490 2.77 9.11 -0.72
C PRO A 490 3.23 10.58 -0.69
N LEU A 491 4.32 10.86 0.01
CA LEU A 491 5.01 12.14 0.02
C LEU A 491 6.32 12.01 -0.75
N THR A 492 6.46 12.73 -1.85
CA THR A 492 7.74 12.84 -2.57
C THR A 492 8.53 14.04 -2.05
N VAL A 493 9.78 13.80 -1.66
CA VAL A 493 10.75 14.81 -1.24
C VAL A 493 12.00 14.70 -2.10
N THR A 494 12.48 15.83 -2.61
CA THR A 494 13.71 15.90 -3.39
C THR A 494 14.84 16.42 -2.51
N ILE A 495 15.91 15.63 -2.38
CA ILE A 495 17.18 16.11 -1.83
C ILE A 495 17.99 16.72 -2.96
N ASP A 496 18.42 17.95 -2.80
CA ASP A 496 19.24 18.67 -3.78
C ASP A 496 20.27 19.54 -3.07
N THR A 497 21.55 19.24 -3.30
CA THR A 497 22.67 19.96 -2.68
C THR A 497 23.58 20.63 -3.70
N GLN A 498 23.13 20.78 -4.95
CA GLN A 498 23.95 21.31 -6.04
C GLN A 498 23.35 22.58 -6.62
N ILE A 499 24.22 23.56 -6.89
CA ILE A 499 23.86 24.75 -7.64
C ILE A 499 25.08 25.27 -8.39
N ALA A 500 24.86 25.82 -9.58
CA ALA A 500 25.91 26.42 -10.40
C ALA A 500 25.41 27.71 -11.06
N ILE A 501 26.36 28.55 -11.48
CA ILE A 501 26.14 29.60 -12.48
C ILE A 501 26.92 29.14 -13.71
N ASP A 502 26.23 28.92 -14.82
CA ASP A 502 26.83 28.33 -16.02
C ASP A 502 27.56 29.39 -16.85
N HIS A 503 26.96 30.58 -16.97
CA HIS A 503 27.51 31.67 -17.76
C HIS A 503 26.99 33.04 -17.30
N ILE A 504 27.83 34.07 -17.43
CA ILE A 504 27.49 35.48 -17.25
C ILE A 504 27.98 36.20 -18.50
N GLU A 505 27.11 36.97 -19.14
CA GLU A 505 27.38 37.70 -20.38
C GLU A 505 27.03 39.18 -20.20
N LEU A 506 27.91 40.09 -20.64
CA LEU A 506 27.57 41.49 -20.88
C LEU A 506 26.92 41.59 -22.27
N VAL A 507 25.59 41.66 -22.31
CA VAL A 507 24.79 41.58 -23.54
C VAL A 507 24.96 42.82 -24.43
N ASN A 508 25.17 43.99 -23.82
CA ASN A 508 25.38 45.24 -24.52
C ASN A 508 26.87 45.66 -24.56
N ASP A 509 27.76 44.68 -24.61
CA ASP A 509 29.16 44.85 -25.04
C ASP A 509 29.18 45.57 -26.41
N SER A 510 30.04 46.59 -26.55
CA SER A 510 30.15 47.44 -27.73
C SER A 510 31.59 47.59 -28.20
N GLY A 511 31.77 47.75 -29.52
CA GLY A 511 33.10 47.83 -30.11
C GLY A 511 33.68 46.45 -30.43
N ILE A 512 34.48 45.86 -29.53
CA ILE A 512 35.10 44.53 -29.72
C ILE A 512 34.25 43.44 -29.04
N PRO A 513 33.62 42.52 -29.78
CA PRO A 513 32.75 41.54 -29.16
C PRO A 513 33.45 40.63 -28.13
N ASN A 514 32.83 40.48 -26.95
CA ASN A 514 33.21 39.58 -25.85
C ASN A 514 34.48 40.00 -25.09
N ASP A 515 34.84 41.27 -25.10
CA ASP A 515 35.90 41.80 -24.25
C ASP A 515 35.38 42.40 -22.93
N ASN A 516 34.05 42.44 -22.76
CA ASN A 516 33.35 43.05 -21.63
C ASN A 516 33.59 44.57 -21.49
N LEU A 517 33.82 45.25 -22.62
CA LEU A 517 33.89 46.71 -22.72
C LEU A 517 32.57 47.23 -23.31
N THR A 518 32.05 48.32 -22.78
CA THR A 518 30.84 48.94 -23.31
C THR A 518 30.86 50.44 -23.17
N ASN A 519 30.31 51.15 -24.15
CA ASN A 519 30.00 52.57 -24.06
C ASN A 519 28.60 52.86 -23.50
N ASN A 520 27.93 51.83 -22.97
CA ASN A 520 26.62 51.97 -22.39
C ASN A 520 26.69 52.14 -20.87
N VAL A 521 26.26 53.30 -20.38
CA VAL A 521 26.20 53.61 -18.93
C VAL A 521 25.21 52.72 -18.16
N ARG A 522 24.35 51.96 -18.84
CA ARG A 522 23.40 51.01 -18.25
C ARG A 522 23.73 49.60 -18.74
N PRO A 523 24.71 48.93 -18.11
CA PRO A 523 25.11 47.60 -18.54
C PRO A 523 23.93 46.63 -18.41
N HIS A 524 23.77 45.76 -19.41
CA HIS A 524 22.78 44.70 -19.47
C HIS A 524 23.52 43.38 -19.40
N PHE A 525 23.19 42.59 -18.38
CA PHE A 525 23.73 41.26 -18.21
C PHE A 525 22.68 40.19 -18.41
N GLN A 526 23.13 39.08 -18.98
CA GLN A 526 22.41 37.82 -19.02
C GLN A 526 23.17 36.78 -18.20
N VAL A 527 22.45 36.01 -17.41
CA VAL A 527 22.98 34.96 -16.55
C VAL A 527 22.27 33.66 -16.91
N THR A 528 23.06 32.64 -17.24
CA THR A 528 22.56 31.28 -17.49
C THR A 528 22.86 30.41 -16.27
N VAL A 529 21.84 29.71 -15.80
CA VAL A 529 21.84 28.84 -14.62
C VAL A 529 21.00 27.58 -14.87
N PRO A 530 21.17 26.51 -14.08
CA PRO A 530 20.26 25.38 -14.06
C PRO A 530 18.79 25.80 -13.81
N THR A 531 17.84 25.01 -14.32
CA THR A 531 16.42 25.38 -14.38
C THR A 531 15.67 25.32 -13.04
N ASP A 532 16.29 24.74 -12.02
CA ASP A 532 15.85 24.70 -10.63
C ASP A 532 16.16 25.99 -9.85
N VAL A 533 17.01 26.88 -10.40
CA VAL A 533 17.26 28.22 -9.84
C VAL A 533 15.99 29.07 -9.88
N ASN A 534 15.58 29.59 -8.72
CA ASN A 534 14.37 30.41 -8.58
C ASN A 534 14.67 31.89 -8.30
N VAL A 535 15.90 32.24 -7.94
CA VAL A 535 16.33 33.62 -7.69
C VAL A 535 17.75 33.84 -8.21
N VAL A 536 17.93 34.86 -9.07
CA VAL A 536 19.24 35.40 -9.47
C VAL A 536 19.32 36.86 -9.05
N ARG A 537 20.42 37.25 -8.41
CA ARG A 537 20.69 38.62 -7.97
C ARG A 537 22.05 39.09 -8.45
N LEU A 538 22.14 40.37 -8.77
CA LEU A 538 23.35 41.01 -9.29
C LEU A 538 23.76 42.19 -8.41
N SER A 539 25.07 42.41 -8.29
CA SER A 539 25.68 43.49 -7.51
C SER A 539 26.96 43.97 -8.17
N ILE A 540 27.22 45.28 -8.14
CA ILE A 540 28.48 45.89 -8.62
C ILE A 540 29.31 46.53 -7.50
N ASP A 541 28.82 46.48 -6.26
CA ASP A 541 29.44 47.12 -5.09
C ASP A 541 29.99 46.12 -4.06
N GLY A 542 30.22 44.89 -4.50
CA GLY A 542 30.72 43.78 -3.67
C GLY A 542 29.66 43.19 -2.75
N GLY A 543 28.38 43.19 -3.18
CA GLY A 543 27.27 42.57 -2.46
C GLY A 543 26.67 43.44 -1.34
N LYS A 544 26.92 44.76 -1.34
CA LYS A 544 26.27 45.68 -0.39
C LYS A 544 24.86 46.01 -0.84
N THR A 545 24.67 46.16 -2.16
CA THR A 545 23.35 46.30 -2.79
C THR A 545 23.15 45.18 -3.81
N TRP A 546 21.93 44.64 -3.84
CA TRP A 546 21.54 43.53 -4.71
C TRP A 546 20.29 43.89 -5.50
N PHE A 547 20.29 43.54 -6.78
CA PHE A 547 19.16 43.70 -7.68
C PHE A 547 18.72 42.33 -8.18
N ASN A 548 17.41 42.07 -8.16
CA ASN A 548 16.87 40.82 -8.70
C ASN A 548 16.83 40.88 -10.23
N ALA A 549 17.38 39.86 -10.88
CA ALA A 549 17.18 39.64 -12.30
C ALA A 549 15.74 39.19 -12.58
N THR A 550 15.34 39.34 -13.84
CA THR A 550 14.07 38.80 -14.33
C THR A 550 14.35 37.58 -15.19
N GLN A 551 13.67 36.47 -14.94
CA GLN A 551 13.80 35.28 -15.79
C GLN A 551 13.24 35.60 -17.18
N SER A 552 14.00 35.23 -18.20
CA SER A 552 13.60 35.38 -19.60
C SER A 552 12.51 34.36 -19.99
N ALA A 553 12.08 34.40 -21.25
CA ALA A 553 11.18 33.35 -21.78
C ALA A 553 11.85 31.96 -21.86
N THR A 554 13.18 31.90 -21.85
CA THR A 554 13.96 30.65 -21.85
C THR A 554 14.24 30.25 -20.40
N PRO A 555 13.75 29.09 -19.92
CA PRO A 555 14.04 28.60 -18.57
C PRO A 555 15.56 28.53 -18.31
N GLY A 556 15.98 28.97 -17.13
CA GLY A 556 17.41 29.01 -16.74
C GLY A 556 18.17 30.25 -17.23
N VAL A 557 17.57 31.12 -18.04
CA VAL A 557 18.20 32.38 -18.50
C VAL A 557 17.56 33.57 -17.80
N TRP A 558 18.38 34.43 -17.20
CA TRP A 558 17.97 35.59 -16.41
C TRP A 558 18.61 36.86 -16.94
N ASP A 559 17.82 37.92 -17.07
CA ASP A 559 18.26 39.21 -17.60
C ASP A 559 18.16 40.30 -16.54
N TYR A 560 19.16 41.18 -16.53
CA TYR A 560 19.11 42.41 -15.75
C TYR A 560 19.81 43.56 -16.46
N THR A 561 19.09 44.66 -16.65
CA THR A 561 19.63 45.94 -17.15
C THR A 561 19.68 46.94 -15.99
N TRP A 562 20.83 47.56 -15.77
CA TRP A 562 20.96 48.61 -14.78
C TRP A 562 20.01 49.78 -15.09
N LEU A 563 19.21 50.17 -14.10
CA LEU A 563 18.23 51.26 -14.28
C LEU A 563 18.86 52.65 -14.12
N ALA A 564 19.88 52.74 -13.26
CA ALA A 564 20.65 53.95 -13.04
C ALA A 564 21.98 53.85 -13.80
N ASP A 565 22.48 55.01 -14.20
CA ASP A 565 23.77 55.11 -14.88
C ASP A 565 24.88 54.66 -13.92
N VAL A 566 25.68 53.71 -14.37
CA VAL A 566 26.89 53.24 -13.70
C VAL A 566 28.05 54.11 -14.18
N GLY A 567 28.91 54.51 -13.24
CA GLY A 567 30.01 55.43 -13.54
C GLY A 567 31.04 54.85 -14.50
N GLU A 568 31.83 55.72 -15.11
CA GLU A 568 32.96 55.39 -15.97
C GLU A 568 34.00 54.49 -15.26
N GLY A 569 34.64 53.59 -16.01
CA GLY A 569 35.79 52.82 -15.60
C GLY A 569 35.51 51.34 -15.33
N LYS A 570 36.41 50.70 -14.57
CA LYS A 570 36.38 49.27 -14.28
C LYS A 570 35.39 48.94 -13.17
N HIS A 571 34.60 47.89 -13.37
CA HIS A 571 33.63 47.37 -12.43
C HIS A 571 33.75 45.85 -12.32
N THR A 572 33.36 45.31 -11.17
CA THR A 572 33.25 43.86 -10.96
C THR A 572 31.80 43.54 -10.64
N LEU A 573 31.15 42.84 -11.55
CA LEU A 573 29.83 42.26 -11.32
C LEU A 573 29.97 41.03 -10.42
N THR A 574 29.17 40.94 -9.37
CA THR A 574 28.96 39.74 -8.55
C THR A 574 27.53 39.27 -8.74
N VAL A 575 27.36 38.00 -9.12
CA VAL A 575 26.07 37.35 -9.31
C VAL A 575 25.89 36.32 -8.19
N GLU A 576 24.73 36.31 -7.53
CA GLU A 576 24.29 35.26 -6.59
C GLU A 576 23.10 34.52 -7.20
N ALA A 577 23.20 33.20 -7.33
CA ALA A 577 22.08 32.33 -7.67
C ALA A 577 21.60 31.59 -6.41
N THR A 578 20.29 31.42 -6.28
CA THR A 578 19.66 30.59 -5.25
C THR A 578 18.64 29.67 -5.93
N ASP A 579 18.67 28.38 -5.59
CA ASP A 579 17.71 27.40 -6.10
C ASP A 579 16.53 27.16 -5.17
N LYS A 580 15.61 26.32 -5.63
CA LYS A 580 14.40 25.97 -4.87
C LYS A 580 14.69 25.24 -3.56
N ALA A 581 15.74 24.42 -3.51
CA ALA A 581 16.21 23.74 -2.30
C ALA A 581 16.98 24.69 -1.35
N GLY A 582 17.25 25.92 -1.77
CA GLY A 582 17.92 26.95 -0.97
C GLY A 582 19.45 26.89 -1.04
N ASN A 583 20.04 26.13 -1.96
CA ASN A 583 21.47 26.21 -2.20
C ASN A 583 21.82 27.58 -2.81
N LYS A 584 23.03 28.07 -2.50
CA LYS A 584 23.53 29.35 -3.00
C LYS A 584 24.92 29.22 -3.58
N THR A 585 25.16 29.94 -4.66
CA THR A 585 26.50 30.11 -5.23
C THR A 585 26.69 31.53 -5.77
N THR A 586 27.93 31.94 -5.88
CA THR A 586 28.31 33.26 -6.38
C THR A 586 29.40 33.16 -7.45
N GLN A 587 29.30 33.99 -8.48
CA GLN A 587 30.32 34.11 -9.53
C GLN A 587 30.52 35.59 -9.88
N GLN A 588 31.71 35.93 -10.38
CA GLN A 588 32.08 37.30 -10.74
C GLN A 588 32.42 37.45 -12.23
N LEU A 589 32.18 38.64 -12.77
CA LEU A 589 32.58 39.07 -14.12
C LEU A 589 33.12 40.50 -14.03
N ASP A 590 34.35 40.72 -14.47
CA ASP A 590 34.90 42.07 -14.62
C ASP A 590 34.46 42.67 -15.95
N PHE A 591 34.08 43.95 -15.93
CA PHE A 591 33.68 44.70 -17.12
C PHE A 591 34.12 46.17 -17.02
N ILE A 592 34.13 46.88 -18.15
CA ILE A 592 34.54 48.28 -18.22
C ILE A 592 33.44 49.08 -18.91
N ILE A 593 33.07 50.21 -18.32
CA ILE A 593 32.26 51.22 -18.99
C ILE A 593 33.20 52.32 -19.47
N ASP A 594 33.25 52.53 -20.78
CA ASP A 594 34.04 53.56 -21.42
C ASP A 594 33.19 54.41 -22.36
N THR A 595 32.89 55.63 -21.92
CA THR A 595 32.06 56.60 -22.65
C THR A 595 32.86 57.77 -23.20
N LEU A 596 34.19 57.71 -23.12
CA LEU A 596 35.06 58.86 -23.36
C LEU A 596 35.85 58.72 -24.65
N LEU A 597 35.63 59.67 -25.55
CA LEU A 597 36.46 59.82 -26.75
C LEU A 597 36.77 61.30 -26.99
N SER A 598 38.02 61.62 -27.29
CA SER A 598 38.50 62.96 -27.63
C SER A 598 38.07 63.36 -29.03
N GLU A 599 37.87 64.67 -29.25
CA GLU A 599 37.58 65.19 -30.59
C GLU A 599 38.89 65.26 -31.40
N PRO A 600 39.00 64.54 -32.53
CA PRO A 600 40.24 64.51 -33.31
C PRO A 600 40.46 65.82 -34.06
N THR A 601 41.72 66.10 -34.40
CA THR A 601 42.11 67.28 -35.20
C THR A 601 42.87 66.86 -36.45
N ILE A 602 42.83 67.67 -37.50
CA ILE A 602 43.59 67.47 -38.74
C ILE A 602 44.21 68.78 -39.21
N VAL A 603 45.45 68.73 -39.66
CA VAL A 603 46.20 69.85 -40.26
C VAL A 603 47.01 69.37 -41.46
N LEU A 604 47.23 70.26 -42.42
CA LEU A 604 48.22 70.04 -43.49
C LEU A 604 49.63 70.03 -42.88
N ASP A 605 50.47 69.06 -43.25
CA ASP A 605 51.85 69.02 -42.76
C ASP A 605 52.60 70.26 -43.26
N ASN A 606 53.29 70.94 -42.34
CA ASN A 606 54.13 72.09 -42.66
C ASN A 606 55.21 71.77 -43.70
N THR A 607 55.61 70.51 -43.92
CA THR A 607 56.55 70.17 -45.00
C THR A 607 55.92 70.30 -46.39
N ASP A 608 54.61 70.08 -46.48
CA ASP A 608 53.86 70.01 -47.73
C ASP A 608 53.03 71.28 -47.97
N ASP A 609 52.76 72.07 -46.93
CA ASP A 609 52.14 73.40 -46.97
C ASP A 609 53.07 74.43 -47.65
N SER A 610 53.05 74.55 -48.97
CA SER A 610 53.99 75.39 -49.72
C SER A 610 53.56 76.86 -49.76
N GLY A 611 54.42 77.76 -50.23
CA GLY A 611 54.10 79.20 -50.16
C GLY A 611 54.02 79.71 -48.72
N THR A 612 52.82 80.10 -48.27
CA THR A 612 52.60 80.69 -46.93
C THR A 612 52.11 79.65 -45.93
N LYS A 613 52.96 79.30 -44.94
CA LYS A 613 52.56 78.33 -43.91
C LYS A 613 51.28 78.73 -43.16
N GLY A 614 50.35 77.80 -43.03
CA GLY A 614 49.09 77.88 -42.30
C GLY A 614 47.91 78.39 -43.13
N ASP A 615 48.07 78.61 -44.44
CA ASP A 615 46.97 79.04 -45.32
C ASP A 615 46.23 77.87 -46.00
N ASN A 616 46.73 76.64 -45.83
CA ASN A 616 46.20 75.41 -46.43
C ASN A 616 46.26 75.39 -47.96
N LEU A 617 47.22 76.08 -48.57
CA LEU A 617 47.51 76.06 -50.00
C LEU A 617 48.79 75.25 -50.24
N THR A 618 48.78 74.38 -51.25
CA THR A 618 49.95 73.53 -51.54
C THR A 618 50.16 73.29 -53.03
N ASN A 619 51.42 73.23 -53.44
CA ASN A 619 51.85 72.74 -54.75
C ASN A 619 52.28 71.27 -54.73
N VAL A 620 52.10 70.59 -53.60
CA VAL A 620 52.33 69.16 -53.45
C VAL A 620 51.03 68.45 -53.78
N ASN A 621 50.98 67.77 -54.93
CA ASN A 621 49.80 67.00 -55.36
C ASN A 621 49.60 65.66 -54.61
N LYS A 622 50.39 65.40 -53.57
CA LYS A 622 50.22 64.26 -52.67
C LYS A 622 50.53 64.70 -51.23
N PRO A 623 49.77 65.66 -50.68
CA PRO A 623 50.11 66.27 -49.42
C PRO A 623 49.87 65.31 -48.25
N THR A 624 50.67 65.44 -47.20
CA THR A 624 50.54 64.71 -45.95
C THR A 624 49.75 65.53 -44.95
N PHE A 625 48.87 64.86 -44.21
CA PHE A 625 48.08 65.46 -43.14
C PHE A 625 48.44 64.83 -41.81
N LEU A 626 48.58 65.66 -40.79
CA LEU A 626 48.86 65.21 -39.41
C LEU A 626 47.55 65.23 -38.62
N LEU A 627 47.32 64.15 -37.87
CA LEU A 627 46.14 63.99 -37.02
C LEU A 627 46.54 64.10 -35.55
N GLY A 628 45.73 64.81 -34.77
CA GLY A 628 45.94 65.04 -33.35
C GLY A 628 44.73 64.66 -32.51
N ASN A 629 44.90 64.67 -31.18
CA ASN A 629 43.85 64.29 -30.21
C ASN A 629 43.22 62.92 -30.47
N ILE A 630 44.04 61.94 -30.85
CA ILE A 630 43.62 60.55 -31.02
C ILE A 630 43.95 59.80 -29.73
N ASP A 631 42.93 59.28 -29.04
CA ASP A 631 43.11 58.54 -27.80
C ASP A 631 43.90 57.23 -28.00
N ALA A 632 44.41 56.68 -26.90
CA ALA A 632 45.31 55.53 -26.94
C ALA A 632 44.61 54.22 -27.36
N ASP A 633 43.33 54.13 -27.04
CA ASP A 633 42.34 53.08 -27.36
C ASP A 633 41.63 53.32 -28.69
N ALA A 634 42.04 54.30 -29.50
CA ALA A 634 41.53 54.46 -30.85
C ALA A 634 41.81 53.19 -31.69
N ARG A 635 40.73 52.53 -32.14
CA ARG A 635 40.75 51.29 -32.92
C ARG A 635 40.73 51.57 -34.42
N TYR A 636 39.91 52.52 -34.85
CA TYR A 636 39.83 52.96 -36.25
C TYR A 636 40.06 54.46 -36.36
N VAL A 637 41.00 54.86 -37.22
CA VAL A 637 41.27 56.26 -37.55
C VAL A 637 41.25 56.40 -39.07
N THR A 638 40.24 57.07 -39.59
CA THR A 638 40.06 57.26 -41.03
C THR A 638 39.86 58.73 -41.36
N VAL A 639 40.14 59.11 -42.60
CA VAL A 639 39.93 60.47 -43.11
C VAL A 639 39.07 60.40 -44.36
N GLU A 640 37.88 60.97 -44.29
CA GLU A 640 37.04 61.21 -45.45
C GLU A 640 37.55 62.44 -46.20
N VAL A 641 37.86 62.27 -47.49
CA VAL A 641 38.29 63.33 -48.41
C VAL A 641 37.19 63.55 -49.43
N GLN A 642 36.75 64.79 -49.57
CA GLN A 642 35.70 65.21 -50.50
C GLN A 642 36.27 66.20 -51.52
N HIS A 643 36.15 65.88 -52.81
CA HIS A 643 36.53 66.76 -53.94
C HIS A 643 35.54 66.59 -55.10
N GLY A 644 35.06 67.70 -55.68
CA GLY A 644 34.18 67.68 -56.86
C GLY A 644 32.89 66.85 -56.71
N GLY A 645 32.41 66.63 -55.48
CA GLY A 645 31.27 65.75 -55.19
C GLY A 645 31.60 64.27 -55.01
N THR A 646 32.85 63.84 -55.22
CA THR A 646 33.35 62.48 -54.92
C THR A 646 33.92 62.39 -53.51
N LYS A 647 33.66 61.26 -52.82
CA LYS A 647 34.18 60.92 -51.50
C LYS A 647 35.18 59.77 -51.59
N GLU A 648 36.31 59.91 -50.91
CA GLU A 648 37.30 58.86 -50.68
C GLU A 648 37.51 58.72 -49.16
N VAL A 649 37.68 57.51 -48.66
CA VAL A 649 38.02 57.28 -47.24
C VAL A 649 39.42 56.68 -47.18
N LEU A 650 40.32 57.41 -46.54
CA LEU A 650 41.70 57.01 -46.33
C LEU A 650 41.86 56.44 -44.92
N THR A 651 42.71 55.43 -44.76
CA THR A 651 43.10 54.94 -43.43
C THR A 651 44.35 55.67 -42.97
N ALA A 652 44.31 56.26 -41.77
CA ALA A 652 45.49 56.91 -41.20
C ALA A 652 46.48 55.86 -40.70
N THR A 653 47.76 56.23 -40.65
CA THR A 653 48.84 55.40 -40.15
C THR A 653 49.46 56.03 -38.91
N LYS A 654 49.71 55.20 -37.88
CA LYS A 654 50.42 55.60 -36.66
C LYS A 654 51.90 55.26 -36.80
N ASP A 655 52.78 56.25 -36.61
CA ASP A 655 54.23 56.02 -36.63
C ASP A 655 54.75 55.39 -35.31
N ALA A 656 56.04 55.07 -35.27
CA ALA A 656 56.68 54.46 -34.09
C ALA A 656 56.73 55.38 -32.85
N THR A 657 56.51 56.68 -33.02
CA THR A 657 56.45 57.67 -31.94
C THR A 657 55.01 57.94 -31.47
N GLY A 658 54.03 57.34 -32.14
CA GLY A 658 52.61 57.43 -31.81
C GLY A 658 51.85 58.54 -32.53
N ASN A 659 52.47 59.25 -33.48
CA ASN A 659 51.80 60.28 -34.26
C ASN A 659 51.01 59.67 -35.41
N TRP A 660 49.82 60.20 -35.66
CA TRP A 660 48.98 59.76 -36.75
C TRP A 660 49.12 60.68 -37.96
N SER A 661 49.26 60.09 -39.14
CA SER A 661 49.28 60.82 -40.40
C SER A 661 48.45 60.11 -41.47
N VAL A 662 48.03 60.86 -42.48
CA VAL A 662 47.42 60.29 -43.68
C VAL A 662 48.00 60.99 -44.91
N THR A 663 48.26 60.20 -45.95
CA THR A 663 48.67 60.71 -47.26
C THR A 663 47.76 60.05 -48.31
N PRO A 664 47.26 60.80 -49.31
CA PRO A 664 46.46 60.25 -50.40
C PRO A 664 47.14 59.09 -51.10
N THR A 665 46.37 58.13 -51.61
CA THR A 665 46.95 56.98 -52.33
C THR A 665 47.46 57.38 -53.72
N GLY A 666 46.69 58.21 -54.43
CA GLY A 666 47.03 58.80 -55.73
C GLY A 666 47.41 60.28 -55.65
N THR A 667 47.78 60.85 -56.78
CA THR A 667 48.00 62.29 -56.94
C THR A 667 46.67 63.02 -57.10
N TRP A 668 46.52 64.13 -56.41
CA TRP A 668 45.42 65.06 -56.52
C TRP A 668 45.58 66.00 -57.72
N ALA A 669 44.46 66.41 -58.30
CA ALA A 669 44.42 67.45 -59.31
C ALA A 669 44.32 68.81 -58.61
N ASP A 670 44.56 69.90 -59.34
CA ASP A 670 44.38 71.23 -58.77
C ASP A 670 42.91 71.47 -58.37
N GLY A 671 42.70 72.15 -57.25
CA GLY A 671 41.39 72.47 -56.70
C GLY A 671 41.25 72.22 -55.19
N ASP A 672 40.04 72.42 -54.69
CA ASP A 672 39.74 72.33 -53.26
C ASP A 672 39.39 70.90 -52.81
N TYR A 673 39.96 70.48 -51.69
CA TYR A 673 39.72 69.21 -51.02
C TYR A 673 39.24 69.49 -49.60
N THR A 674 38.14 68.88 -49.18
CA THR A 674 37.63 68.96 -47.80
C THR A 674 37.85 67.64 -47.09
N LEU A 675 38.55 67.67 -45.96
CA LEU A 675 38.94 66.50 -45.19
C LEU A 675 38.25 66.49 -43.81
N THR A 676 37.77 65.33 -43.38
CA THR A 676 37.21 65.12 -42.04
C THR A 676 37.73 63.81 -41.46
N VAL A 677 38.29 63.84 -40.25
CA VAL A 677 38.74 62.64 -39.53
C VAL A 677 37.55 61.99 -38.84
N ARG A 678 37.48 60.66 -38.86
CA ARG A 678 36.62 59.83 -38.01
C ARG A 678 37.50 58.94 -37.13
N VAL A 679 37.25 58.97 -35.83
CA VAL A 679 37.87 58.08 -34.84
C VAL A 679 36.80 57.23 -34.18
N GLU A 680 37.10 55.95 -34.03
CA GLU A 680 36.33 55.00 -33.23
C GLU A 680 37.27 54.25 -32.29
N ASP A 681 36.95 54.17 -31.01
CA ASP A 681 37.77 53.47 -30.00
C ASP A 681 37.39 51.99 -29.81
N GLU A 682 38.08 51.31 -28.88
CA GLU A 682 37.82 49.91 -28.54
C GLU A 682 36.41 49.69 -27.97
N ALA A 683 35.84 50.66 -27.25
CA ALA A 683 34.48 50.63 -26.71
C ALA A 683 33.39 50.96 -27.76
N GLY A 684 33.80 51.39 -28.96
CA GLY A 684 32.91 51.77 -30.05
C GLY A 684 32.32 53.19 -29.90
N ASN A 685 32.90 54.06 -29.07
CA ASN A 685 32.60 55.49 -29.15
C ASN A 685 33.09 56.03 -30.50
N GLU A 686 32.40 57.02 -31.07
CA GLU A 686 32.74 57.60 -32.36
C GLU A 686 32.76 59.14 -32.30
N LYS A 687 33.81 59.74 -32.85
CA LYS A 687 33.92 61.21 -33.01
C LYS A 687 34.53 61.61 -34.34
N HIS A 688 34.22 62.83 -34.73
CA HIS A 688 34.70 63.44 -35.97
C HIS A 688 35.44 64.73 -35.70
N SER A 689 36.40 65.08 -36.54
CA SER A 689 37.05 66.38 -36.50
C SER A 689 36.16 67.46 -37.12
N ALA A 690 36.49 68.72 -36.85
CA ALA A 690 36.11 69.79 -37.77
C ALA A 690 36.69 69.53 -39.17
N SER A 691 36.00 69.99 -40.22
CA SER A 691 36.48 69.84 -41.59
C SER A 691 37.64 70.79 -41.88
N LEU A 692 38.66 70.29 -42.57
CA LEU A 692 39.80 71.04 -43.09
C LEU A 692 39.67 71.16 -44.61
N THR A 693 39.68 72.38 -45.14
CA THR A 693 39.75 72.61 -46.59
C THR A 693 41.18 72.95 -46.99
N VAL A 694 41.71 72.23 -47.98
CA VAL A 694 43.04 72.41 -48.56
C VAL A 694 42.92 72.58 -50.06
N THR A 695 43.62 73.56 -50.62
CA THR A 695 43.67 73.82 -52.06
C THR A 695 44.99 73.31 -52.62
N VAL A 696 44.93 72.46 -53.65
CA VAL A 696 46.09 72.04 -54.43
C VAL A 696 46.22 72.95 -55.65
N ASP A 697 47.40 73.51 -55.88
CA ASP A 697 47.73 74.31 -57.05
C ASP A 697 49.18 74.04 -57.49
N THR A 698 49.34 73.36 -58.61
CA THR A 698 50.64 72.90 -59.12
C THR A 698 51.12 73.65 -60.37
N GLN A 699 50.43 74.73 -60.80
CA GLN A 699 50.65 75.35 -62.10
C GLN A 699 51.00 76.83 -61.96
N ILE A 700 51.95 77.30 -62.77
CA ILE A 700 52.27 78.73 -62.92
C ILE A 700 52.77 79.02 -64.33
N THR A 701 52.44 80.20 -64.85
CA THR A 701 52.90 80.69 -66.16
C THR A 701 53.42 82.13 -66.08
N ILE A 702 54.25 82.52 -67.07
CA ILE A 702 54.50 83.91 -67.42
C ILE A 702 53.83 84.16 -68.76
N ASP A 703 52.87 85.06 -68.79
CA ASP A 703 52.02 85.28 -69.97
C ASP A 703 52.71 86.19 -71.00
N ALA A 704 53.49 87.18 -70.55
CA ALA A 704 54.27 88.07 -71.43
C ALA A 704 55.41 88.80 -70.69
N ILE A 705 56.49 89.12 -71.42
CA ILE A 705 57.60 90.00 -70.99
C ILE A 705 57.82 91.06 -72.09
N GLU A 706 57.87 92.33 -71.70
CA GLU A 706 57.98 93.47 -72.63
C GLU A 706 59.08 94.43 -72.15
N LEU A 707 59.96 94.89 -73.07
CA LEU A 707 60.78 96.08 -72.90
C LEU A 707 59.91 97.32 -73.18
N VAL A 708 59.55 98.05 -72.13
CA VAL A 708 58.59 99.17 -72.18
C VAL A 708 59.19 100.40 -72.85
N ASN A 709 60.50 100.63 -72.68
CA ASN A 709 61.24 101.74 -73.30
C ASN A 709 62.03 101.28 -74.53
N ASP A 710 61.42 100.43 -75.36
CA ASP A 710 61.92 100.07 -76.68
C ASP A 710 61.94 101.32 -77.60
N ASN A 711 63.12 101.90 -77.79
CA ASN A 711 63.31 103.20 -78.43
C ASN A 711 63.84 103.02 -79.86
N GLY A 712 63.23 103.69 -80.84
CA GLY A 712 63.63 103.58 -82.24
C GLY A 712 62.64 102.75 -83.04
N ILE A 713 62.94 101.47 -83.29
CA ILE A 713 62.10 100.55 -84.07
C ILE A 713 61.29 99.66 -83.11
N PRO A 714 59.95 99.82 -83.01
CA PRO A 714 59.16 99.00 -82.09
C PRO A 714 59.25 97.50 -82.40
N GLY A 715 59.48 96.70 -81.35
CA GLY A 715 59.54 95.25 -81.36
C GLY A 715 60.93 94.65 -81.59
N ASP A 716 61.99 95.47 -81.72
CA ASP A 716 63.36 94.97 -81.82
C ASP A 716 64.07 94.78 -80.47
N ASN A 717 63.44 95.22 -79.37
CA ASN A 717 63.95 95.16 -78.00
C ASN A 717 65.27 95.91 -77.84
N MET A 718 65.42 97.06 -78.52
CA MET A 718 66.58 97.92 -78.40
C MET A 718 66.20 99.25 -77.74
N THR A 719 67.03 99.71 -76.80
CA THR A 719 66.78 100.97 -76.11
C THR A 719 68.01 101.86 -76.11
N ASN A 720 67.79 103.16 -76.25
CA ASN A 720 68.83 104.18 -76.08
C ASN A 720 68.83 104.78 -74.67
N ASP A 721 68.13 104.15 -73.73
CA ASP A 721 68.12 104.49 -72.32
C ASP A 721 68.91 103.47 -71.51
N ALA A 722 69.92 103.93 -70.77
CA ALA A 722 70.72 103.07 -69.89
C ALA A 722 69.95 102.53 -68.66
N HIS A 723 68.66 102.87 -68.51
CA HIS A 723 67.76 102.40 -67.46
C HIS A 723 66.59 101.60 -68.08
N PRO A 724 66.82 100.36 -68.53
CA PRO A 724 65.78 99.57 -69.20
C PRO A 724 64.56 99.36 -68.30
N GLN A 725 63.38 99.45 -68.91
CA GLN A 725 62.09 99.34 -68.26
C GLN A 725 61.38 98.09 -68.75
N PHE A 726 60.96 97.22 -67.84
CA PHE A 726 60.30 95.97 -68.18
C PHE A 726 58.90 95.90 -67.59
N ARG A 727 57.98 95.29 -68.34
CA ARG A 727 56.65 94.88 -67.89
C ARG A 727 56.54 93.37 -68.03
N VAL A 728 56.07 92.71 -66.98
CA VAL A 728 55.81 91.27 -66.94
C VAL A 728 54.32 91.07 -66.64
N THR A 729 53.66 90.23 -67.44
CA THR A 729 52.26 89.83 -67.23
C THR A 729 52.21 88.37 -66.83
N VAL A 730 51.44 88.07 -65.78
CA VAL A 730 51.33 86.77 -65.11
C VAL A 730 49.90 86.54 -64.60
N PRO A 731 49.50 85.30 -64.30
CA PRO A 731 48.23 85.00 -63.62
C PRO A 731 48.08 85.71 -62.26
N GLY A 732 46.84 85.82 -61.79
CA GLY A 732 46.47 86.63 -60.62
C GLY A 732 46.91 86.08 -59.26
N ASP A 733 47.27 84.80 -59.20
CA ASP A 733 47.85 84.10 -58.05
C ASP A 733 49.36 84.34 -57.88
N VAL A 734 50.02 84.97 -58.86
CA VAL A 734 51.44 85.36 -58.76
C VAL A 734 51.64 86.46 -57.72
N ASN A 735 52.46 86.18 -56.71
CA ASN A 735 52.76 87.07 -55.60
C ASN A 735 54.18 87.64 -55.61
N GLU A 736 55.07 87.10 -56.45
CA GLU A 736 56.42 87.64 -56.63
C GLU A 736 56.90 87.48 -58.08
N VAL A 737 57.41 88.57 -58.67
CA VAL A 737 58.15 88.56 -59.93
C VAL A 737 59.54 89.13 -59.69
N SER A 738 60.57 88.38 -60.06
CA SER A 738 61.98 88.75 -59.97
C SER A 738 62.63 88.79 -61.35
N LEU A 739 63.52 89.75 -61.57
CA LEU A 739 64.21 90.01 -62.83
C LEU A 739 65.73 89.91 -62.63
N SER A 740 66.47 89.51 -63.66
CA SER A 740 67.94 89.44 -63.65
C SER A 740 68.49 89.67 -65.05
N ILE A 741 69.56 90.45 -65.19
CA ILE A 741 70.26 90.70 -66.48
C ILE A 741 71.65 90.06 -66.55
N ASP A 742 72.09 89.39 -65.48
CA ASP A 742 73.44 88.82 -65.32
C ASP A 742 73.43 87.27 -65.30
N GLY A 743 72.43 86.67 -65.93
CA GLY A 743 72.29 85.21 -65.99
C GLY A 743 71.78 84.57 -64.69
N GLY A 744 71.09 85.33 -63.84
CA GLY A 744 70.49 84.84 -62.59
C GLY A 744 71.43 84.88 -61.39
N VAL A 745 72.55 85.59 -61.47
CA VAL A 745 73.48 85.77 -60.34
C VAL A 745 72.92 86.76 -59.34
N THR A 746 72.34 87.88 -59.81
CA THR A 746 71.60 88.83 -58.99
C THR A 746 70.17 88.97 -59.48
N TRP A 747 69.23 89.02 -58.53
CA TRP A 747 67.79 89.16 -58.79
C TRP A 747 67.24 90.41 -58.13
N VAL A 748 66.35 91.10 -58.83
CA VAL A 748 65.64 92.28 -58.34
C VAL A 748 64.14 92.03 -58.42
N LYS A 749 63.39 92.49 -57.41
CA LYS A 749 61.94 92.29 -57.37
C LYS A 749 61.22 93.39 -58.17
N ALA A 750 60.33 92.99 -59.08
CA ALA A 750 59.39 93.90 -59.72
C ALA A 750 58.36 94.43 -58.72
N THR A 751 57.73 95.55 -59.08
CA THR A 751 56.61 96.09 -58.32
C THR A 751 55.32 95.81 -59.07
N GLN A 752 54.33 95.24 -58.38
CA GLN A 752 53.02 95.00 -58.96
C GLN A 752 52.35 96.34 -59.30
N SER A 753 51.74 96.41 -60.48
CA SER A 753 50.93 97.52 -60.95
C SER A 753 49.60 97.60 -60.20
N ALA A 754 48.83 98.65 -60.45
CA ALA A 754 47.43 98.73 -60.01
C ALA A 754 46.53 97.69 -60.72
N THR A 755 46.96 97.15 -61.86
CA THR A 755 46.31 96.02 -62.54
C THR A 755 46.87 94.71 -61.98
N PRO A 756 46.06 93.85 -61.34
CA PRO A 756 46.51 92.54 -60.89
C PRO A 756 47.14 91.73 -62.02
N GLY A 757 48.17 90.94 -61.70
CA GLY A 757 48.91 90.15 -62.69
C GLY A 757 49.90 90.95 -63.56
N VAL A 758 50.00 92.28 -63.42
CA VAL A 758 50.98 93.09 -64.17
C VAL A 758 52.05 93.62 -63.22
N TRP A 759 53.31 93.37 -63.54
CA TRP A 759 54.47 93.77 -62.75
C TRP A 759 55.40 94.64 -63.59
N ASN A 760 55.91 95.73 -63.01
CA ASN A 760 56.83 96.64 -63.69
C ASN A 760 58.15 96.73 -62.93
N TYR A 761 59.25 96.89 -63.66
CA TYR A 761 60.55 97.18 -63.09
C TYR A 761 61.33 98.14 -63.98
N THR A 762 61.95 99.15 -63.38
CA THR A 762 62.88 100.05 -64.06
C THR A 762 64.23 99.88 -63.41
N TRP A 763 65.26 99.58 -64.22
CA TRP A 763 66.61 99.43 -63.70
C TRP A 763 67.12 100.78 -63.17
N PRO A 764 67.40 100.94 -61.87
CA PRO A 764 67.70 102.26 -61.29
C PRO A 764 69.15 102.70 -61.52
N GLY A 765 70.06 101.76 -61.78
CA GLY A 765 71.45 102.04 -62.10
C GLY A 765 71.68 102.05 -63.60
N THR A 766 72.66 102.83 -64.05
CA THR A 766 73.12 102.86 -65.44
C THR A 766 73.70 101.49 -65.82
N VAL A 767 73.03 100.82 -66.76
CA VAL A 767 73.50 99.58 -67.37
C VAL A 767 74.34 99.94 -68.60
N PRO A 768 75.59 99.46 -68.73
CA PRO A 768 76.43 99.78 -69.88
C PRO A 768 75.84 99.28 -71.20
N ASP A 769 76.23 99.87 -72.32
CA ASP A 769 75.84 99.41 -73.65
C ASP A 769 76.26 97.94 -73.88
N GLY A 770 75.40 97.18 -74.55
CA GLY A 770 75.64 95.77 -74.86
C GLY A 770 74.36 94.94 -75.02
N ASP A 771 74.56 93.67 -75.37
CA ASP A 771 73.50 92.67 -75.47
C ASP A 771 73.26 91.99 -74.11
N TYR A 772 72.00 91.97 -73.70
CA TYR A 772 71.56 91.41 -72.43
C TYR A 772 70.48 90.35 -72.64
N THR A 773 70.45 89.39 -71.71
CA THR A 773 69.34 88.45 -71.58
C THR A 773 68.69 88.71 -70.24
N LEU A 774 67.45 89.20 -70.27
CA LEU A 774 66.64 89.35 -69.08
C LEU A 774 66.05 87.99 -68.71
N ASN A 775 66.41 87.45 -67.56
CA ASN A 775 65.72 86.34 -66.93
C ASN A 775 64.61 86.87 -66.02
N VAL A 776 63.40 86.35 -66.19
CA VAL A 776 62.23 86.70 -65.37
C VAL A 776 61.75 85.45 -64.66
N LYS A 777 61.71 85.49 -63.33
CA LYS A 777 61.20 84.42 -62.48
C LYS A 777 59.91 84.88 -61.81
N ALA A 778 58.81 84.16 -62.03
CA ALA A 778 57.55 84.36 -61.33
C ALA A 778 57.38 83.27 -60.25
N THR A 779 56.75 83.64 -59.13
CA THR A 779 56.36 82.74 -58.03
C THR A 779 54.91 83.03 -57.62
N ASP A 780 54.09 82.00 -57.47
CA ASP A 780 52.69 82.12 -57.06
C ASP A 780 52.46 81.92 -55.56
N ASN A 781 51.21 82.08 -55.13
CA ASN A 781 50.77 81.89 -53.76
C ASN A 781 51.03 80.47 -53.25
N ALA A 782 50.93 79.45 -54.11
CA ALA A 782 51.26 78.07 -53.78
C ALA A 782 52.77 77.80 -53.79
N GLY A 783 53.60 78.77 -54.17
CA GLY A 783 55.05 78.66 -54.22
C GLY A 783 55.57 77.93 -55.46
N ASN A 784 54.75 77.71 -56.49
CA ASN A 784 55.26 77.28 -57.81
C ASN A 784 56.14 78.37 -58.40
N THR A 785 57.16 77.99 -59.17
CA THR A 785 58.03 78.96 -59.86
C THR A 785 58.25 78.59 -61.31
N VAL A 786 58.22 79.60 -62.20
CA VAL A 786 58.59 79.48 -63.61
C VAL A 786 59.60 80.56 -63.97
N THR A 787 60.47 80.30 -64.95
CA THR A 787 61.44 81.27 -65.45
C THR A 787 61.38 81.33 -66.97
N GLU A 788 61.30 82.54 -67.50
CA GLU A 788 61.29 82.86 -68.94
C GLU A 788 62.34 83.94 -69.24
N THR A 789 62.72 84.10 -70.51
CA THR A 789 63.77 85.04 -70.90
C THR A 789 63.36 86.00 -72.02
N LEU A 790 63.88 87.23 -71.98
CA LEU A 790 63.78 88.22 -73.08
C LEU A 790 65.19 88.72 -73.44
N HIS A 791 65.57 88.63 -74.72
CA HIS A 791 66.80 89.24 -75.23
C HIS A 791 66.55 90.71 -75.57
N PHE A 792 67.46 91.59 -75.15
CA PHE A 792 67.38 93.03 -75.41
C PHE A 792 68.78 93.65 -75.53
N THR A 793 68.88 94.80 -76.20
CA THR A 793 70.14 95.52 -76.41
C THR A 793 70.03 96.95 -75.88
N ILE A 794 71.07 97.41 -75.18
CA ILE A 794 71.22 98.82 -74.78
C ILE A 794 72.28 99.44 -75.68
N ASP A 795 71.92 100.49 -76.40
CA ASP A 795 72.87 101.29 -77.17
C ASP A 795 72.58 102.78 -76.95
N THR A 796 73.38 103.41 -76.09
CA THR A 796 73.22 104.82 -75.74
C THR A 796 74.18 105.73 -76.49
N THR A 797 75.02 105.17 -77.36
CA THR A 797 76.07 105.91 -78.04
C THR A 797 75.72 106.16 -79.50
N LEU A 798 76.16 107.32 -79.99
CA LEU A 798 76.21 107.60 -81.41
C LEU A 798 77.53 108.33 -81.68
N SER A 799 78.38 107.73 -82.49
CA SER A 799 79.64 108.27 -82.97
C SER A 799 79.44 109.59 -83.71
N VAL A 800 80.35 110.54 -83.49
CA VAL A 800 80.34 111.82 -84.21
C VAL A 800 80.73 111.56 -85.67
N PRO A 801 79.83 111.81 -86.65
CA PRO A 801 80.14 111.61 -88.05
C PRO A 801 81.19 112.63 -88.51
N VAL A 802 82.17 112.18 -89.30
CA VAL A 802 83.21 113.04 -89.89
C VAL A 802 82.95 113.17 -91.39
N ILE A 803 82.86 114.40 -91.89
CA ILE A 803 82.77 114.71 -93.31
C ILE A 803 84.12 115.16 -93.85
N VAL A 804 84.59 114.52 -94.92
CA VAL A 804 85.86 114.85 -95.58
C VAL A 804 85.63 115.03 -97.07
N LEU A 805 86.18 116.11 -97.65
CA LEU A 805 86.19 116.28 -99.10
C LEU A 805 86.96 115.10 -99.73
N ASN A 806 86.37 114.43 -100.72
CA ASN A 806 87.06 113.32 -101.36
C ASN A 806 88.35 113.80 -102.02
N SER A 807 89.44 113.08 -101.79
CA SER A 807 90.78 113.45 -102.28
C SER A 807 90.87 113.60 -103.81
N ALA A 808 89.98 112.96 -104.57
CA ALA A 808 89.86 113.11 -106.02
C ALA A 808 89.22 114.45 -106.43
N ASP A 809 88.39 115.03 -105.56
CA ASP A 809 87.74 116.32 -105.76
C ASP A 809 88.54 117.48 -105.15
N ASP A 810 89.57 117.24 -104.35
CA ASP A 810 90.43 118.27 -103.77
C ASP A 810 91.45 118.78 -104.82
N THR A 811 91.02 119.75 -105.65
CA THR A 811 91.77 120.19 -106.83
C THR A 811 92.67 121.38 -106.53
N GLY A 812 93.92 121.34 -107.00
CA GLY A 812 94.89 122.40 -106.77
C GLY A 812 95.94 121.95 -105.78
N VAL A 813 95.86 122.43 -104.53
CA VAL A 813 96.74 121.99 -103.44
C VAL A 813 96.04 120.93 -102.61
N GLN A 814 96.53 119.69 -102.66
CA GLN A 814 95.93 118.59 -101.91
C GLN A 814 95.97 118.87 -100.38
N GLY A 815 94.83 118.71 -99.72
CA GLY A 815 94.61 118.86 -98.29
C GLY A 815 94.14 120.25 -97.83
N ASP A 816 93.91 121.20 -98.73
CA ASP A 816 93.40 122.54 -98.37
C ASP A 816 91.87 122.65 -98.39
N ASN A 817 91.18 121.57 -98.79
CA ASN A 817 89.73 121.49 -98.97
C ASN A 817 89.18 122.52 -99.97
N MET A 818 90.01 123.00 -100.89
CA MET A 818 89.58 123.87 -101.98
C MET A 818 89.39 123.05 -103.25
N THR A 819 88.24 123.20 -103.88
CA THR A 819 87.90 122.49 -105.11
C THR A 819 87.36 123.45 -106.16
N ASN A 820 87.72 123.20 -107.42
CA ASN A 820 87.07 123.78 -108.59
C ASN A 820 86.00 122.85 -109.18
N SER A 821 85.83 121.64 -108.60
CA SER A 821 84.75 120.74 -108.95
C SER A 821 83.44 121.41 -108.58
N THR A 822 82.55 121.54 -109.57
CA THR A 822 81.23 122.13 -109.35
C THR A 822 80.26 121.15 -108.67
N GLN A 823 80.66 119.89 -108.50
CA GLN A 823 79.96 118.85 -107.72
C GLN A 823 80.98 118.01 -106.95
N PRO A 824 81.56 118.53 -105.86
CA PRO A 824 82.46 117.74 -105.03
C PRO A 824 81.72 116.64 -104.30
N THR A 825 82.36 115.49 -104.13
CA THR A 825 81.86 114.39 -103.32
C THR A 825 82.55 114.38 -101.96
N PHE A 826 81.83 113.93 -100.93
CA PHE A 826 82.33 113.84 -99.57
C PHE A 826 82.24 112.41 -99.06
N ALA A 827 83.29 111.93 -98.42
CA ALA A 827 83.25 110.69 -97.66
C ALA A 827 82.75 110.98 -96.25
N LEU A 828 81.78 110.19 -95.79
CA LEU A 828 81.30 110.20 -94.41
C LEU A 828 81.95 109.05 -93.67
N GLN A 829 82.65 109.37 -92.59
CA GLN A 829 83.36 108.40 -91.74
C GLN A 829 82.77 108.43 -90.34
N HIS A 830 83.01 107.35 -89.57
CA HIS A 830 82.49 107.18 -88.21
C HIS A 830 80.95 107.24 -88.13
N ILE A 831 80.29 106.60 -89.09
CA ILE A 831 78.85 106.34 -89.04
C ILE A 831 78.69 104.98 -88.35
N ASP A 832 77.96 104.92 -87.23
CA ASP A 832 77.68 103.63 -86.59
C ASP A 832 76.82 102.74 -87.48
N ASP A 833 76.97 101.43 -87.33
CA ASP A 833 76.29 100.47 -88.20
C ASP A 833 74.77 100.46 -88.03
N ASP A 834 74.30 100.83 -86.84
CA ASP A 834 72.91 100.98 -86.43
C ASP A 834 72.34 102.38 -86.72
N ALA A 835 73.14 103.30 -87.29
CA ALA A 835 72.67 104.64 -87.65
C ALA A 835 71.53 104.56 -88.70
N VAL A 836 70.30 104.85 -88.27
CA VAL A 836 69.10 104.74 -89.11
C VAL A 836 68.97 105.84 -90.18
N ARG A 837 69.66 106.97 -90.00
CA ARG A 837 69.65 108.09 -90.95
C ARG A 837 70.92 108.93 -90.85
N VAL A 838 71.56 109.16 -92.00
CA VAL A 838 72.70 110.07 -92.12
C VAL A 838 72.35 111.17 -93.12
N THR A 839 72.57 112.43 -92.74
CA THR A 839 72.35 113.58 -93.62
C THR A 839 73.57 114.49 -93.65
N VAL A 840 73.75 115.18 -94.77
CA VAL A 840 74.82 116.16 -94.98
C VAL A 840 74.20 117.51 -95.32
N SER A 841 74.53 118.54 -94.55
CA SER A 841 74.06 119.90 -94.81
C SER A 841 75.19 120.75 -95.40
N VAL A 842 74.95 121.35 -96.57
CA VAL A 842 75.87 122.25 -97.24
C VAL A 842 75.33 123.67 -97.16
N GLU A 843 76.12 124.59 -96.60
CA GLU A 843 75.80 126.02 -96.56
C GLU A 843 76.62 126.79 -97.61
N HIS A 844 75.94 127.53 -98.49
CA HIS A 844 76.58 128.42 -99.45
C HIS A 844 75.78 129.72 -99.56
N GLY A 845 76.45 130.87 -99.40
CA GLY A 845 75.81 132.18 -99.60
C GLY A 845 74.65 132.47 -98.63
N GLY A 846 74.64 131.85 -97.44
CA GLY A 846 73.61 131.98 -96.41
C GLY A 846 72.40 131.07 -96.57
N VAL A 847 72.41 130.09 -97.50
CA VAL A 847 71.37 129.07 -97.64
C VAL A 847 71.96 127.69 -97.34
N THR A 848 71.33 126.96 -96.41
CA THR A 848 71.68 125.56 -96.09
C THR A 848 70.77 124.62 -96.87
N THR A 849 71.36 123.73 -97.67
CA THR A 849 70.65 122.61 -98.31
C THR A 849 71.09 121.31 -97.64
N THR A 850 70.14 120.48 -97.20
CA THR A 850 70.42 119.18 -96.59
C THR A 850 70.14 118.05 -97.58
N PHE A 851 71.07 117.11 -97.67
CA PHE A 851 71.01 115.92 -98.51
C PHE A 851 71.01 114.68 -97.62
N ASP A 852 70.18 113.69 -97.93
CA ASP A 852 70.34 112.37 -97.32
C ASP A 852 71.59 111.72 -97.91
N ALA A 853 72.44 111.15 -97.05
CA ALA A 853 73.60 110.40 -97.50
C ALA A 853 73.18 109.00 -97.94
N THR A 854 73.76 108.51 -99.03
CA THR A 854 73.60 107.12 -99.48
C THR A 854 74.80 106.32 -99.04
N LYS A 855 74.60 105.26 -98.22
CA LYS A 855 75.64 104.27 -97.87
C LYS A 855 76.10 103.60 -99.17
N GLY A 856 77.35 103.84 -99.58
CA GLY A 856 77.91 103.42 -100.87
C GLY A 856 79.29 102.82 -100.72
#